data_AF-A0A3D3W557-F1
#
_entry.id   AF-A0A3D3W557-F1
#
_cell.length_a   1.000
_cell.length_b   1.000
_cell.length_c   1.000
_cell.angle_alpha   90.00
_cell.angle_beta   90.00
_cell.angle_gamma   90.00
#
_symmetry.space_group_name_H-M   'P 1'
#
loop_
_entity.id
_entity.type
_entity.pdbx_description
1 polymer ?
#
loop_
_entity_poly.entity_id
_entity_poly.type
_entity_poly.pdbx_seq_one_letter_code
_entity_poly.pdbx_strand_id
1 'polypeptide(L)'
;MTISANRMTRRQWNTRHSSTTSCSSPSSCKHSAFFQTHPMTDSSSTQSDETLSADQLSILYQSLTMLFSGTAAETLTAFCGKASARTLAVGEILMSEWETANDVYVLLSGRCGFYTQNAEQQLRLMETVDRPGELIGAQSLLEGRQFRSASVIALDTTTLAVLRGETFRKLLRNDKAAADRLSARTVRYALNKLGVLAAELAQQTELQNAPQAAVRQFPAGTTLYQAGQPAEHAWFLLAGEVALTRADSTLPSETIRAGLLFGQADVLAETPRREYATAVTAVEVLSVSAEVLRSCQQQGGRLGTILTALTSAHKLPQLGTVYRYMAQVDQQPCIVSDYTQPTGSRIRVRYFPHLPATVATREEPLTDTITLTAPDGSCLLVLTKSGAVIGLTVLREWDQLPSAMSLILRNASLADWQQRAFESTGDLLLENAASRTPAGAEIICACTNATASMLRSAARSASCVEDLTRLTGAGGICGGCRGRLPVFLGQMEVSLCRIQRAPLATGSIKVRLETVDETPLPQARAGQFVRVEALVDGAWIGRPYTLTDASPSAFELGVKLEQNGFFSNWLNNAAAGTLVRVLPPQGDVCPAADDPRPLLYIVAGIGVTPAMAAIRKLASSRNVHVLYSYRSADSAAYLDDLLSVADAGKITLTQHCTADRGRLDSQHVTECASALGAAEVVVCGPGDFNRMVLSTLAGMPGMTLRADSFDHPQRGAGLQLMPGGWRKKDFKPDYPAGPPIPLKSKLPAAEQAAQFLREFEAECPGRCQVNDRIQQAQHELAETGVWNMTPEELGFAARIAWRNAERCVGRLYWKGLHLRDCRQLTEPALMAEALFDHLRFAWNGGDLRPAISVFSPGTRDVPGPRLWNPQLLRYAGYRLRSGKQMGDPAQNAVTEHIMRLGWEPAGTDFDLLPLVIQTAEHGPRMFELPADCRPEVRLSHPQQNWLLERDLKWYAIPAVADMALDAGGFMYRLIPFNGWYLNTEIAARNLTDTNRYNLLPELAERMGLDISSERTLWRDRSMLMLHEAVLHSFDRAGVKIADHHSVCHEFLEFCRNEQAVGREPKSKWMWLVPPFSSAATVLYQEPFRDRAFKPAYCMQKPVWESLANTAQSPRQ
;
A
#
# COMPACT_ATOMS: atom_id res chain seq x y z
N MET A 1 -9.00 -6.79 -42.39
CA MET A 1 -9.33 -7.38 -43.70
C MET A 1 -10.46 -8.39 -43.52
N THR A 2 -11.33 -8.45 -44.52
CA THR A 2 -12.74 -8.84 -44.56
C THR A 2 -13.01 -10.36 -44.42
N ILE A 3 -14.03 -10.73 -43.60
CA ILE A 3 -15.10 -11.76 -43.77
C ILE A 3 -14.67 -13.18 -44.27
N SER A 4 -14.95 -14.30 -43.59
CA SER A 4 -16.30 -14.91 -43.53
C SER A 4 -16.40 -16.09 -42.54
N ALA A 5 -17.62 -16.27 -42.04
CA ALA A 5 -18.05 -17.36 -41.17
C ALA A 5 -18.40 -18.63 -41.95
N ASN A 6 -18.35 -19.79 -41.28
CA ASN A 6 -19.39 -20.79 -41.52
C ASN A 6 -19.72 -21.60 -40.26
N ARG A 7 -21.03 -21.63 -39.97
CA ARG A 7 -21.72 -22.34 -38.90
C ARG A 7 -21.91 -23.83 -39.23
N MET A 8 -22.27 -24.57 -38.18
CA MET A 8 -23.11 -25.80 -38.11
C MET A 8 -22.33 -27.10 -37.89
N THR A 9 -22.79 -28.09 -37.09
CA THR A 9 -23.75 -28.21 -35.97
C THR A 9 -23.49 -29.58 -35.32
N ARG A 10 -23.71 -29.69 -34.00
CA ARG A 10 -24.22 -30.84 -33.20
C ARG A 10 -24.27 -32.23 -33.87
N ARG A 11 -23.69 -33.25 -33.23
CA ARG A 11 -24.45 -34.35 -32.58
C ARG A 11 -23.58 -35.40 -31.86
N GLN A 12 -24.02 -35.68 -30.63
CA GLN A 12 -24.15 -36.98 -29.97
C GLN A 12 -22.91 -37.88 -29.81
N TRP A 13 -22.47 -37.94 -28.55
CA TRP A 13 -21.90 -39.13 -27.94
C TRP A 13 -22.98 -40.21 -27.80
N ASN A 14 -22.71 -41.43 -28.28
CA ASN A 14 -23.03 -42.65 -27.54
C ASN A 14 -22.31 -43.92 -28.07
N THR A 15 -21.87 -44.71 -27.09
CA THR A 15 -21.80 -46.19 -27.02
C THR A 15 -20.74 -47.02 -27.77
N ARG A 16 -19.84 -47.59 -26.95
CA ARG A 16 -19.47 -49.03 -26.74
C ARG A 16 -18.70 -49.86 -27.80
N HIS A 17 -17.87 -50.76 -27.23
CA HIS A 17 -17.25 -52.00 -27.73
C HIS A 17 -15.93 -51.85 -28.51
N SER A 18 -14.77 -52.21 -27.95
CA SER A 18 -14.17 -53.54 -27.68
C SER A 18 -13.59 -54.26 -28.91
N SER A 19 -12.43 -54.88 -28.70
CA SER A 19 -11.75 -55.96 -29.46
C SER A 19 -10.69 -55.61 -30.53
N THR A 20 -9.42 -55.86 -30.16
CA THR A 20 -8.37 -56.66 -30.85
C THR A 20 -8.26 -56.65 -32.39
N THR A 21 -7.09 -56.29 -32.97
CA THR A 21 -6.13 -57.22 -33.63
C THR A 21 -4.90 -56.53 -34.28
N SER A 22 -3.73 -57.15 -34.03
CA SER A 22 -2.55 -57.43 -34.90
C SER A 22 -1.78 -56.36 -35.71
N CYS A 23 -0.48 -56.28 -35.38
CA CYS A 23 0.74 -56.27 -36.22
C CYS A 23 0.85 -55.39 -37.48
N SER A 24 1.85 -54.49 -37.47
CA SER A 24 3.06 -54.60 -38.32
C SER A 24 4.09 -53.50 -38.00
N SER A 25 5.34 -53.92 -37.75
CA SER A 25 6.57 -53.10 -37.62
C SER A 25 7.19 -52.84 -39.02
N PRO A 26 8.12 -51.88 -39.24
CA PRO A 26 9.52 -52.03 -38.80
C PRO A 26 10.32 -50.75 -38.44
N SER A 27 11.42 -51.00 -37.71
CA SER A 27 12.72 -50.30 -37.70
C SER A 27 12.86 -48.87 -37.14
N SER A 28 13.46 -48.75 -35.95
CA SER A 28 14.60 -47.85 -35.73
C SER A 28 15.47 -48.31 -34.55
N CYS A 29 16.76 -48.00 -34.67
CA CYS A 29 17.92 -48.57 -34.01
C CYS A 29 17.90 -48.63 -32.47
N LYS A 30 18.32 -49.79 -31.96
CA LYS A 30 18.99 -49.97 -30.67
C LYS A 30 20.20 -49.05 -30.60
N HIS A 31 20.30 -48.15 -29.62
CA HIS A 31 21.54 -47.61 -29.01
C HIS A 31 21.16 -46.92 -27.68
N SER A 32 20.76 -47.70 -26.67
CA SER A 32 20.53 -47.20 -25.30
C SER A 32 20.72 -48.31 -24.29
N ALA A 33 21.93 -48.86 -24.23
CA ALA A 33 22.33 -49.81 -23.18
C ALA A 33 23.85 -49.80 -22.99
N PHE A 34 24.43 -48.68 -22.60
CA PHE A 34 25.76 -48.63 -21.99
C PHE A 34 25.77 -47.50 -20.97
N PHE A 35 26.35 -47.78 -19.79
CA PHE A 35 26.45 -46.94 -18.58
C PHE A 35 25.29 -47.05 -17.58
N GLN A 36 25.27 -48.19 -16.88
CA GLN A 36 24.93 -48.21 -15.46
C GLN A 36 26.11 -47.64 -14.65
N THR A 37 25.79 -46.83 -13.64
CA THR A 37 26.72 -46.22 -12.69
C THR A 37 27.49 -47.30 -11.92
N HIS A 38 28.80 -47.39 -12.15
CA HIS A 38 29.71 -48.12 -11.26
C HIS A 38 30.29 -47.16 -10.20
N PRO A 39 30.44 -47.62 -8.94
CA PRO A 39 31.05 -46.81 -7.89
C PRO A 39 32.55 -46.63 -8.15
N MET A 40 33.07 -45.44 -7.83
CA MET A 40 34.48 -45.10 -7.96
C MET A 40 35.34 -46.06 -7.13
N THR A 41 36.08 -46.93 -7.80
CA THR A 41 37.20 -47.68 -7.24
C THR A 41 38.49 -46.98 -7.64
N ASP A 42 39.32 -46.66 -6.64
CA ASP A 42 40.73 -46.28 -6.80
C ASP A 42 41.45 -47.33 -7.65
N SER A 43 41.80 -46.96 -8.88
CA SER A 43 42.73 -47.72 -9.71
C SER A 43 43.96 -46.85 -9.96
N SER A 44 44.95 -47.01 -9.10
CA SER A 44 46.33 -46.61 -9.36
C SER A 44 46.89 -47.45 -10.52
N SER A 45 46.74 -46.97 -11.76
CA SER A 45 47.49 -47.48 -12.91
C SER A 45 48.74 -46.61 -13.10
N THR A 46 49.90 -47.20 -12.84
CA THR A 46 51.20 -46.65 -13.21
C THR A 46 51.28 -46.55 -14.74
N GLN A 47 51.02 -45.37 -15.29
CA GLN A 47 51.13 -45.07 -16.72
C GLN A 47 52.56 -44.58 -17.03
N SER A 48 53.21 -45.17 -18.03
CA SER A 48 54.52 -44.76 -18.52
C SER A 48 54.38 -43.52 -19.40
N ASP A 49 54.84 -42.37 -18.90
CA ASP A 49 55.02 -41.15 -19.69
C ASP A 49 56.06 -41.42 -20.80
N GLU A 50 55.62 -41.54 -22.05
CA GLU A 50 56.52 -41.62 -23.21
C GLU A 50 57.09 -40.24 -23.54
N THR A 51 58.38 -40.18 -23.86
CA THR A 51 59.04 -38.95 -24.34
C THR A 51 58.56 -38.59 -25.74
N LEU A 52 58.17 -37.33 -25.94
CA LEU A 52 57.71 -36.81 -27.22
C LEU A 52 58.77 -36.93 -28.31
N SER A 53 58.37 -37.32 -29.53
CA SER A 53 59.25 -37.29 -30.71
C SER A 53 59.59 -35.86 -31.13
N ALA A 54 60.63 -35.69 -31.97
CA ALA A 54 61.02 -34.37 -32.48
C ALA A 54 59.88 -33.65 -33.24
N ASP A 55 59.10 -34.40 -34.01
CA ASP A 55 57.94 -33.87 -34.74
C ASP A 55 56.81 -33.45 -33.78
N GLN A 56 56.56 -34.24 -32.73
CA GLN A 56 55.57 -33.93 -31.70
C GLN A 56 55.95 -32.71 -30.85
N LEU A 57 57.24 -32.57 -30.51
CA LEU A 57 57.79 -31.39 -29.85
C LEU A 57 57.65 -30.13 -30.72
N SER A 58 57.82 -30.27 -32.04
CA SER A 58 57.62 -29.17 -32.99
C SER A 58 56.16 -28.70 -33.00
N ILE A 59 55.20 -29.63 -33.07
CA ILE A 59 53.75 -29.32 -33.01
C ILE A 59 53.39 -28.63 -31.69
N LEU A 60 53.90 -29.14 -30.56
CA LEU A 60 53.71 -28.56 -29.23
C LEU A 60 54.28 -27.14 -29.14
N TYR A 61 55.51 -26.94 -29.62
CA TYR A 61 56.18 -25.65 -29.59
C TYR A 61 55.47 -24.60 -30.46
N GLN A 62 55.02 -24.98 -31.65
CA GLN A 62 54.25 -24.09 -32.53
C GLN A 62 52.91 -23.68 -31.89
N SER A 63 52.19 -24.62 -31.29
CA SER A 63 50.94 -24.36 -30.57
C SER A 63 51.14 -23.37 -29.41
N LEU A 64 52.15 -23.58 -28.58
CA LEU A 64 52.44 -22.72 -27.44
C LEU A 64 52.97 -21.34 -27.87
N THR A 65 53.74 -21.24 -28.94
CA THR A 65 54.22 -19.96 -29.50
C THR A 65 53.07 -19.10 -30.01
N MET A 66 52.03 -19.71 -30.61
CA MET A 66 50.83 -18.99 -31.03
C MET A 66 50.06 -18.40 -29.84
N LEU A 67 50.01 -19.11 -28.70
CA LEU A 67 49.33 -18.63 -27.49
C LEU A 67 50.17 -17.64 -26.68
N PHE A 68 51.47 -17.89 -26.52
CA PHE A 68 52.40 -17.16 -25.65
C PHE A 68 53.38 -16.28 -26.45
N SER A 69 52.85 -15.50 -27.39
CA SER A 69 53.66 -14.66 -28.28
C SER A 69 54.50 -13.60 -27.56
N GLY A 70 54.24 -13.30 -26.28
CA GLY A 70 55.02 -12.37 -25.46
C GLY A 70 56.10 -13.05 -24.59
N THR A 71 56.17 -14.39 -24.60
CA THR A 71 57.12 -15.15 -23.79
C THR A 71 58.42 -15.43 -24.57
N ALA A 72 59.57 -15.27 -23.91
CA ALA A 72 60.87 -15.57 -24.53
C ALA A 72 60.95 -17.03 -25.03
N ALA A 73 61.50 -17.22 -26.23
CA ALA A 73 61.59 -18.53 -26.90
C ALA A 73 62.27 -19.59 -26.02
N GLU A 74 63.35 -19.22 -25.33
CA GLU A 74 64.11 -20.09 -24.41
C GLU A 74 63.23 -20.66 -23.29
N THR A 75 62.35 -19.83 -22.73
CA THR A 75 61.40 -20.22 -21.68
C THR A 75 60.34 -21.19 -22.22
N LEU A 76 59.84 -20.96 -23.43
CA LEU A 76 58.87 -21.85 -24.08
C LEU A 76 59.50 -23.20 -24.47
N THR A 77 60.72 -23.20 -24.99
CA THR A 77 61.46 -24.43 -25.31
C THR A 77 61.72 -25.26 -24.05
N ALA A 78 62.17 -24.63 -22.96
CA ALA A 78 62.38 -25.30 -21.68
C ALA A 78 61.07 -25.84 -21.06
N PHE A 79 59.93 -25.22 -21.36
CA PHE A 79 58.62 -25.70 -20.95
C PHE A 79 58.14 -26.89 -21.79
N CYS A 80 58.28 -26.83 -23.11
CA CYS A 80 57.94 -27.94 -24.01
C CYS A 80 58.74 -29.21 -23.69
N GLY A 81 60.02 -29.06 -23.33
CA GLY A 81 60.89 -30.19 -22.96
C GLY A 81 60.49 -30.93 -21.67
N LYS A 82 59.49 -30.44 -20.93
CA LYS A 82 58.94 -31.08 -19.72
C LYS A 82 57.61 -31.79 -19.97
N ALA A 83 57.12 -31.80 -21.20
CA ALA A 83 55.87 -32.44 -21.57
C ALA A 83 56.05 -33.95 -21.77
N SER A 84 55.00 -34.73 -21.51
CA SER A 84 54.95 -36.17 -21.82
C SER A 84 53.85 -36.46 -22.85
N ALA A 85 53.93 -37.61 -23.52
CA ALA A 85 52.87 -38.06 -24.43
C ALA A 85 51.88 -38.98 -23.70
N ARG A 86 50.58 -38.81 -23.99
CA ARG A 86 49.49 -39.68 -23.53
C ARG A 86 48.62 -40.09 -24.70
N THR A 87 48.41 -41.39 -24.86
CA THR A 87 47.55 -41.97 -25.91
C THR A 87 46.26 -42.51 -25.30
N LEU A 88 45.13 -42.15 -25.88
CA LEU A 88 43.78 -42.57 -25.48
C LEU A 88 43.17 -43.49 -26.53
N ALA A 89 42.45 -44.51 -26.08
CA ALA A 89 41.64 -45.36 -26.94
C ALA A 89 40.31 -44.68 -27.33
N VAL A 90 39.68 -45.16 -28.41
CA VAL A 90 38.33 -44.71 -28.82
C VAL A 90 37.34 -44.86 -27.67
N GLY A 91 36.63 -43.79 -27.33
CA GLY A 91 35.63 -43.75 -26.25
C GLY A 91 36.22 -43.50 -24.85
N GLU A 92 37.54 -43.42 -24.70
CA GLU A 92 38.17 -43.13 -23.41
C GLU A 92 37.96 -41.65 -23.02
N ILE A 93 37.64 -41.43 -21.75
CA ILE A 93 37.42 -40.09 -21.19
C ILE A 93 38.77 -39.50 -20.79
N LEU A 94 39.16 -38.39 -21.42
CA LEU A 94 40.37 -37.65 -21.07
C LEU A 94 40.20 -36.90 -19.74
N MET A 95 39.04 -36.25 -19.57
CA MET A 95 38.65 -35.49 -18.39
C MET A 95 37.12 -35.39 -18.32
N SER A 96 36.57 -35.23 -17.12
CA SER A 96 35.13 -35.05 -16.90
C SER A 96 34.78 -33.61 -16.52
N GLU A 97 33.59 -33.15 -16.89
CA GLU A 97 33.03 -31.89 -16.40
C GLU A 97 33.01 -31.88 -14.86
N TRP A 98 33.35 -30.75 -14.23
CA TRP A 98 33.54 -30.58 -12.79
C TRP A 98 34.75 -31.28 -12.15
N GLU A 99 35.56 -32.01 -12.92
CA GLU A 99 36.84 -32.53 -12.43
C GLU A 99 37.83 -31.39 -12.14
N THR A 100 38.74 -31.56 -11.17
CA THR A 100 39.75 -30.54 -10.87
C THR A 100 40.76 -30.41 -12.02
N ALA A 101 41.05 -29.18 -12.44
CA ALA A 101 41.95 -28.90 -13.54
C ALA A 101 43.43 -28.93 -13.10
N ASN A 102 44.08 -30.06 -13.36
CA ASN A 102 45.49 -30.30 -12.99
C ASN A 102 46.47 -30.10 -14.15
N ASP A 103 46.08 -30.47 -15.37
CA ASP A 103 46.96 -30.46 -16.56
C ASP A 103 46.29 -29.81 -17.78
N VAL A 104 47.11 -29.38 -18.75
CA VAL A 104 46.69 -28.93 -20.08
C VAL A 104 47.16 -29.94 -21.11
N TYR A 105 46.38 -30.14 -22.16
CA TYR A 105 46.70 -31.10 -23.21
C TYR A 105 46.81 -30.38 -24.55
N VAL A 106 47.72 -30.82 -25.41
CA VAL A 106 47.79 -30.39 -26.82
C VAL A 106 47.59 -31.60 -27.70
N LEU A 107 46.62 -31.54 -28.61
CA LEU A 107 46.35 -32.62 -29.56
C LEU A 107 47.55 -32.80 -30.50
N LEU A 108 48.11 -34.00 -30.59
CA LEU A 108 49.21 -34.32 -31.51
C LEU A 108 48.69 -35.10 -32.72
N SER A 109 47.75 -36.02 -32.50
CA SER A 109 47.06 -36.79 -33.54
C SER A 109 45.76 -37.38 -33.00
N GLY A 110 44.78 -37.67 -33.86
CA GLY A 110 43.46 -38.20 -33.47
C GLY A 110 42.40 -37.10 -33.32
N ARG A 111 41.28 -37.43 -32.66
CA ARG A 111 40.11 -36.55 -32.53
C ARG A 111 39.43 -36.70 -31.18
N CYS A 112 39.00 -35.59 -30.58
CA CYS A 112 38.27 -35.54 -29.32
C CYS A 112 36.96 -34.76 -29.44
N GLY A 113 35.90 -35.21 -28.75
CA GLY A 113 34.63 -34.51 -28.61
C GLY A 113 34.48 -33.87 -27.23
N PHE A 114 33.98 -32.65 -27.17
CA PHE A 114 33.68 -31.91 -25.94
C PHE A 114 32.20 -32.01 -25.62
N TYR A 115 31.86 -32.51 -24.44
CA TYR A 115 30.47 -32.73 -24.01
C TYR A 115 30.16 -31.96 -22.74
N THR A 116 28.96 -31.40 -22.67
CA THR A 116 28.42 -30.75 -21.46
C THR A 116 27.08 -31.37 -21.11
N GLN A 117 26.73 -31.43 -19.83
CA GLN A 117 25.40 -31.87 -19.42
C GLN A 117 24.39 -30.72 -19.52
N ASN A 118 23.25 -30.96 -20.16
CA ASN A 118 22.12 -30.02 -20.13
C ASN A 118 21.37 -30.10 -18.78
N ALA A 119 20.35 -29.26 -18.59
CA ALA A 119 19.52 -29.26 -17.37
C ALA A 119 18.79 -30.60 -17.09
N GLU A 120 18.71 -31.48 -18.09
CA GLU A 120 18.12 -32.83 -18.03
C GLU A 120 19.18 -33.94 -17.91
N GLN A 121 20.43 -33.58 -17.60
CA GLN A 121 21.59 -34.48 -17.46
C GLN A 121 21.98 -35.25 -18.74
N GLN A 122 21.53 -34.81 -19.91
CA GLN A 122 21.94 -35.40 -21.19
C GLN A 122 23.24 -34.77 -21.69
N LEU A 123 24.15 -35.61 -22.18
CA LEU A 123 25.41 -35.16 -22.79
C LEU A 123 25.15 -34.50 -24.15
N ARG A 124 25.53 -33.24 -24.28
CA ARG A 124 25.46 -32.46 -25.52
C ARG A 124 26.87 -32.26 -26.08
N LEU A 125 27.13 -32.73 -27.30
CA LEU A 125 28.37 -32.42 -28.03
C LEU A 125 28.40 -30.93 -28.36
N MET A 126 29.45 -30.25 -27.92
CA MET A 126 29.65 -28.81 -28.09
C MET A 126 30.60 -28.52 -29.25
N GLU A 127 31.70 -29.27 -29.34
CA GLU A 127 32.78 -29.04 -30.29
C GLU A 127 33.56 -30.34 -30.50
N THR A 128 34.14 -30.51 -31.69
CA THR A 128 35.11 -31.57 -31.99
C THR A 128 36.45 -30.92 -32.28
N VAL A 129 37.50 -31.43 -31.64
CA VAL A 129 38.89 -31.02 -31.83
C VAL A 129 39.60 -32.12 -32.61
N ASP A 130 40.04 -31.80 -33.82
CA ASP A 130 40.62 -32.73 -34.79
C ASP A 130 41.92 -32.24 -35.44
N ARG A 131 42.43 -31.08 -35.04
CA ARG A 131 43.65 -30.50 -35.61
C ARG A 131 44.83 -30.64 -34.66
N PRO A 132 45.96 -31.24 -35.10
CA PRO A 132 47.20 -31.21 -34.36
C PRO A 132 47.61 -29.78 -33.97
N GLY A 133 47.99 -29.58 -32.71
CA GLY A 133 48.30 -28.30 -32.11
C GLY A 133 47.14 -27.66 -31.34
N GLU A 134 45.92 -28.21 -31.34
CA GLU A 134 44.81 -27.65 -30.57
C GLU A 134 44.95 -27.91 -29.06
N LEU A 135 44.77 -26.84 -28.27
CA LEU A 135 44.83 -26.87 -26.81
C LEU A 135 43.50 -27.33 -26.20
N ILE A 136 43.60 -28.29 -25.28
CA ILE A 136 42.48 -28.89 -24.55
C ILE A 136 42.67 -28.65 -23.05
N GLY A 137 41.63 -28.14 -22.39
CA GLY A 137 41.62 -27.95 -20.94
C GLY A 137 42.39 -26.73 -20.41
N ALA A 138 43.04 -25.94 -21.28
CA ALA A 138 43.80 -24.74 -20.91
C ALA A 138 42.94 -23.69 -20.19
N GLN A 139 41.68 -23.54 -20.60
CA GLN A 139 40.74 -22.53 -20.09
C GLN A 139 40.44 -22.70 -18.60
N SER A 140 40.45 -23.93 -18.07
CA SER A 140 40.19 -24.20 -16.65
C SER A 140 41.37 -23.82 -15.73
N LEU A 141 42.49 -23.35 -16.30
CA LEU A 141 43.66 -22.88 -15.53
C LEU A 141 43.77 -21.35 -15.45
N LEU A 142 42.85 -20.59 -16.06
CA LEU A 142 42.76 -19.15 -15.86
C LEU A 142 42.45 -18.83 -14.38
N GLU A 143 42.85 -17.64 -13.94
CA GLU A 143 42.58 -17.17 -12.58
C GLU A 143 41.08 -17.16 -12.25
N GLY A 144 40.71 -17.64 -11.06
CA GLY A 144 39.30 -17.77 -10.64
C GLY A 144 38.56 -18.99 -11.19
N ARG A 145 39.27 -19.96 -11.78
CA ARG A 145 38.72 -21.25 -12.26
C ARG A 145 39.50 -22.41 -11.65
N GLN A 146 38.80 -23.50 -11.37
CA GLN A 146 39.40 -24.69 -10.73
C GLN A 146 38.91 -25.98 -11.37
N PHE A 147 37.72 -25.98 -11.97
CA PHE A 147 37.08 -27.19 -12.48
C PHE A 147 36.99 -27.20 -14.01
N ARG A 148 36.93 -28.40 -14.59
CA ARG A 148 36.69 -28.60 -16.03
C ARG A 148 35.27 -28.16 -16.39
N SER A 149 35.14 -27.48 -17.52
CA SER A 149 33.87 -26.96 -18.01
C SER A 149 33.14 -27.89 -18.97
N ALA A 150 33.74 -29.01 -19.32
CA ALA A 150 33.21 -30.01 -20.23
C ALA A 150 33.93 -31.33 -20.00
N SER A 151 33.26 -32.43 -20.33
CA SER A 151 33.88 -33.74 -20.46
C SER A 151 34.52 -33.85 -21.84
N VAL A 152 35.70 -34.44 -21.95
CA VAL A 152 36.38 -34.65 -23.23
C VAL A 152 36.55 -36.13 -23.46
N ILE A 153 36.05 -36.63 -24.59
CA ILE A 153 36.03 -38.05 -24.94
C ILE A 153 36.76 -38.23 -26.26
N ALA A 154 37.68 -39.21 -26.34
CA ALA A 154 38.36 -39.55 -27.57
C ALA A 154 37.39 -40.18 -28.58
N LEU A 155 37.30 -39.62 -29.77
CA LEU A 155 36.48 -40.14 -30.88
C LEU A 155 37.26 -41.13 -31.75
N ASP A 156 38.58 -40.96 -31.83
CA ASP A 156 39.54 -41.87 -32.46
C ASP A 156 40.68 -42.20 -31.47
N THR A 157 41.57 -43.14 -31.81
CA THR A 157 42.86 -43.28 -31.09
C THR A 157 43.60 -41.95 -31.13
N THR A 158 43.82 -41.34 -29.95
CA THR A 158 44.22 -39.94 -29.84
C THR A 158 45.48 -39.79 -29.00
N THR A 159 46.50 -39.12 -29.55
CA THR A 159 47.76 -38.84 -28.85
C THR A 159 47.83 -37.37 -28.46
N LEU A 160 48.17 -37.08 -27.20
CA LEU A 160 48.18 -35.76 -26.59
C LEU A 160 49.53 -35.48 -25.94
N ALA A 161 50.04 -34.26 -26.03
CA ALA A 161 51.08 -33.78 -25.13
C ALA A 161 50.46 -33.30 -23.82
N VAL A 162 50.97 -33.77 -22.68
CA VAL A 162 50.53 -33.40 -21.34
C VAL A 162 51.46 -32.34 -20.75
N LEU A 163 50.88 -31.21 -20.37
CA LEU A 163 51.57 -30.08 -19.75
C LEU A 163 51.08 -29.89 -18.31
N ARG A 164 52.02 -29.86 -17.36
CA ARG A 164 51.70 -29.64 -15.94
C ARG A 164 51.07 -28.27 -15.72
N GLY A 165 49.86 -28.25 -15.15
CA GLY A 165 49.06 -27.04 -15.02
C GLY A 165 49.65 -25.97 -14.11
N GLU A 166 50.41 -26.34 -13.06
CA GLU A 166 51.08 -25.36 -12.18
C GLU A 166 52.07 -24.49 -12.95
N THR A 167 52.86 -25.11 -13.83
CA THR A 167 53.84 -24.40 -14.66
C THR A 167 53.15 -23.60 -15.76
N PHE A 168 52.05 -24.12 -16.33
CA PHE A 168 51.23 -23.39 -17.30
C PHE A 168 50.59 -22.13 -16.69
N ARG A 169 50.10 -22.20 -15.43
CA ARG A 169 49.59 -21.02 -14.69
C ARG A 169 50.66 -19.95 -14.51
N LYS A 170 51.91 -20.34 -14.23
CA LYS A 170 53.04 -19.38 -14.11
C LYS A 170 53.30 -18.66 -15.43
N LEU A 171 53.23 -19.36 -16.57
CA LEU A 171 53.35 -18.75 -17.90
C LEU A 171 52.20 -17.77 -18.18
N LEU A 172 50.95 -18.15 -17.88
CA LEU A 172 49.79 -17.27 -18.05
C LEU A 172 49.88 -15.98 -17.20
N ARG A 173 50.41 -16.05 -15.97
CA ARG A 173 50.61 -14.86 -15.13
C ARG A 173 51.64 -13.89 -15.70
N ASN A 174 52.61 -14.39 -16.46
CA ASN A 174 53.69 -13.59 -17.02
C ASN A 174 53.40 -13.08 -18.45
N ASP A 175 52.37 -13.61 -19.11
CA ASP A 175 51.94 -13.20 -20.46
C ASP A 175 50.45 -12.84 -20.45
N LYS A 176 50.15 -11.57 -20.13
CA LYS A 176 48.78 -11.05 -20.06
C LYS A 176 48.03 -11.20 -21.39
N ALA A 177 48.71 -11.04 -22.52
CA ALA A 177 48.08 -11.18 -23.84
C ALA A 177 47.64 -12.62 -24.12
N ALA A 178 48.41 -13.61 -23.67
CA ALA A 178 48.03 -15.03 -23.71
C ALA A 178 46.79 -15.30 -22.83
N ALA A 179 46.77 -14.74 -21.61
CA ALA A 179 45.63 -14.86 -20.70
C ALA A 179 44.35 -14.21 -21.27
N ASP A 180 44.45 -13.03 -21.86
CA ASP A 180 43.32 -12.32 -22.47
C ASP A 180 42.75 -13.09 -23.69
N ARG A 181 43.61 -13.64 -24.55
CA ARG A 181 43.18 -14.49 -25.69
C ARG A 181 42.42 -15.73 -25.22
N LEU A 182 42.92 -16.39 -24.17
CA LEU A 182 42.28 -17.58 -23.61
C LEU A 182 40.95 -17.22 -22.89
N SER A 183 40.90 -16.07 -22.21
CA SER A 183 39.68 -15.53 -21.59
C SER A 183 38.60 -15.25 -22.63
N ALA A 184 38.94 -14.56 -23.73
CA ALA A 184 38.01 -14.28 -24.83
C ALA A 184 37.44 -15.57 -25.46
N ARG A 185 38.27 -16.60 -25.65
CA ARG A 185 37.82 -17.92 -26.12
C ARG A 185 36.86 -18.59 -25.12
N THR A 186 37.11 -18.42 -23.83
CA THR A 186 36.28 -18.97 -22.75
C THR A 186 34.90 -18.30 -22.71
N VAL A 187 34.84 -16.97 -22.86
CA VAL A 187 33.56 -16.24 -22.94
C VAL A 187 32.75 -16.68 -24.16
N ARG A 188 33.39 -16.81 -25.33
CA ARG A 188 32.74 -17.31 -26.55
C ARG A 188 32.14 -18.71 -26.34
N TYR A 189 32.85 -19.60 -25.66
CA TYR A 189 32.35 -20.93 -25.33
C TYR A 189 31.19 -20.89 -24.32
N ALA A 190 31.28 -20.04 -23.29
CA ALA A 190 30.22 -19.84 -22.31
C ALA A 190 28.92 -19.34 -22.95
N LEU A 191 28.98 -18.43 -23.93
CA LEU A 191 27.80 -17.95 -24.64
C LEU A 191 27.02 -19.08 -25.33
N ASN A 192 27.72 -20.10 -25.83
CA ASN A 192 27.08 -21.28 -26.44
C ASN A 192 26.33 -22.16 -25.42
N LYS A 193 26.65 -22.06 -24.12
CA LYS A 193 25.94 -22.78 -23.04
C LYS A 193 24.59 -22.17 -22.67
N LEU A 194 24.32 -20.92 -23.05
CA LEU A 194 23.11 -20.18 -22.63
C LEU A 194 21.82 -20.53 -23.39
N GLY A 195 21.80 -21.69 -24.06
CA GLY A 195 20.60 -22.27 -24.65
C GLY A 195 19.89 -21.31 -25.60
N VAL A 196 18.66 -20.93 -25.26
CA VAL A 196 17.79 -20.09 -26.11
C VAL A 196 18.33 -18.67 -26.32
N LEU A 197 19.25 -18.19 -25.48
CA LEU A 197 19.86 -16.86 -25.59
C LEU A 197 21.20 -16.85 -26.35
N ALA A 198 21.71 -18.03 -26.72
CA ALA A 198 23.07 -18.17 -27.24
C ALA A 198 23.28 -17.39 -28.54
N ALA A 199 22.31 -17.41 -29.46
CA ALA A 199 22.42 -16.75 -30.77
C ALA A 199 22.43 -15.22 -30.65
N GLU A 200 21.60 -14.67 -29.76
CA GLU A 200 21.45 -13.23 -29.52
C GLU A 200 22.66 -12.65 -28.77
N LEU A 201 23.16 -13.37 -27.77
CA LEU A 201 24.33 -12.93 -27.01
C LEU A 201 25.63 -13.07 -27.81
N ALA A 202 25.72 -14.07 -28.71
CA ALA A 202 26.89 -14.24 -29.57
C ALA A 202 27.11 -13.07 -30.55
N GLN A 203 26.07 -12.31 -30.88
CA GLN A 203 26.15 -11.14 -31.76
C GLN A 203 26.69 -9.88 -31.06
N GLN A 204 26.81 -9.89 -29.72
CA GLN A 204 27.27 -8.73 -28.94
C GLN A 204 28.79 -8.71 -28.85
N THR A 205 29.44 -7.85 -29.63
CA THR A 205 30.90 -7.69 -29.65
C THR A 205 31.47 -7.23 -28.31
N GLU A 206 30.71 -6.44 -27.54
CA GLU A 206 31.08 -5.96 -26.20
C GLU A 206 31.19 -7.11 -25.18
N LEU A 207 30.37 -8.16 -25.30
CA LEU A 207 30.46 -9.37 -24.46
C LEU A 207 31.69 -10.21 -24.81
N GLN A 208 32.29 -10.05 -25.98
CA GLN A 208 33.48 -10.81 -26.39
C GLN A 208 34.79 -10.18 -25.89
N ASN A 209 34.72 -9.01 -25.24
CA ASN A 209 35.89 -8.32 -24.67
C ASN A 209 36.21 -8.82 -23.25
N ALA A 210 37.42 -9.36 -23.08
CA ALA A 210 37.91 -9.96 -21.84
C ALA A 210 37.80 -9.10 -20.55
N PRO A 211 37.92 -7.75 -20.56
CA PRO A 211 37.77 -6.97 -19.34
C PRO A 211 36.31 -6.71 -18.93
N GLN A 212 35.35 -6.86 -19.87
CA GLN A 212 33.94 -6.51 -19.65
C GLN A 212 33.05 -7.74 -19.39
N ALA A 213 33.54 -8.93 -19.72
CA ALA A 213 32.89 -10.19 -19.43
C ALA A 213 33.91 -11.29 -19.05
N ALA A 214 33.62 -12.08 -18.02
CA ALA A 214 34.51 -13.13 -17.53
C ALA A 214 33.74 -14.35 -17.00
N VAL A 215 34.22 -15.55 -17.31
CA VAL A 215 33.61 -16.80 -16.83
C VAL A 215 34.26 -17.24 -15.53
N ARG A 216 33.47 -17.33 -14.46
CA ARG A 216 33.90 -17.68 -13.10
C ARG A 216 33.23 -18.96 -12.63
N GLN A 217 33.87 -19.66 -11.69
CA GLN A 217 33.32 -20.84 -11.05
C GLN A 217 33.31 -20.66 -9.54
N PHE A 218 32.24 -21.10 -8.89
CA PHE A 218 32.09 -21.04 -7.45
C PHE A 218 31.65 -22.41 -6.91
N PRO A 219 32.31 -22.93 -5.87
CA PRO A 219 31.84 -24.13 -5.16
C PRO A 219 30.47 -23.93 -4.53
N ALA A 220 29.76 -25.03 -4.26
CA ALA A 220 28.52 -25.01 -3.49
C ALA A 220 28.73 -24.34 -2.11
N GLY A 221 27.75 -23.56 -1.67
CA GLY A 221 27.80 -22.77 -0.43
C GLY A 221 28.51 -21.42 -0.56
N THR A 222 29.14 -21.11 -1.70
CA THR A 222 29.83 -19.83 -1.88
C THR A 222 28.83 -18.69 -2.10
N THR A 223 29.02 -17.57 -1.40
CA THR A 223 28.27 -16.34 -1.65
C THR A 223 28.94 -15.53 -2.77
N LEU A 224 28.23 -15.34 -3.89
CA LEU A 224 28.73 -14.64 -5.08
C LEU A 224 28.72 -13.12 -4.88
N TYR A 225 27.71 -12.60 -4.18
CA TYR A 225 27.63 -11.23 -3.73
C TYR A 225 26.71 -11.12 -2.51
N GLN A 226 26.91 -10.07 -1.73
CA GLN A 226 26.17 -9.80 -0.50
C GLN A 226 25.27 -8.57 -0.67
N ALA A 227 24.16 -8.55 0.06
CA ALA A 227 23.32 -7.38 0.16
C ALA A 227 24.13 -6.17 0.68
N GLY A 228 23.87 -4.98 0.15
CA GLY A 228 24.58 -3.74 0.45
C GLY A 228 25.84 -3.49 -0.38
N GLN A 229 26.36 -4.49 -1.12
CA GLN A 229 27.51 -4.28 -2.01
C GLN A 229 27.13 -3.44 -3.25
N PRO A 230 28.07 -2.70 -3.86
CA PRO A 230 27.85 -2.07 -5.16
C PRO A 230 27.46 -3.09 -6.24
N ALA A 231 26.51 -2.71 -7.11
CA ALA A 231 26.03 -3.57 -8.19
C ALA A 231 26.85 -3.39 -9.48
N GLU A 232 28.10 -3.85 -9.46
CA GLU A 232 29.05 -3.64 -10.57
C GLU A 232 28.90 -4.63 -11.74
N HIS A 233 28.32 -5.80 -11.50
CA HIS A 233 28.22 -6.90 -12.47
C HIS A 233 26.87 -7.62 -12.39
N ALA A 234 26.41 -8.27 -13.44
CA ALA A 234 25.40 -9.32 -13.31
C ALA A 234 25.95 -10.64 -13.86
N TRP A 235 25.31 -11.75 -13.49
CA TRP A 235 25.83 -13.08 -13.75
C TRP A 235 24.81 -13.92 -14.51
N PHE A 236 25.20 -14.36 -15.71
CA PHE A 236 24.48 -15.42 -16.40
C PHE A 236 24.90 -16.77 -15.82
N LEU A 237 23.94 -17.53 -15.29
CA LEU A 237 24.17 -18.85 -14.74
C LEU A 237 24.30 -19.87 -15.88
N LEU A 238 25.49 -20.41 -16.08
CA LEU A 238 25.80 -21.37 -17.16
C LEU A 238 25.55 -22.81 -16.71
N ALA A 239 25.79 -23.10 -15.44
CA ALA A 239 25.57 -24.39 -14.81
C ALA A 239 25.36 -24.24 -13.30
N GLY A 240 24.60 -25.16 -12.70
CA GLY A 240 24.28 -25.19 -11.27
C GLY A 240 23.03 -24.38 -10.89
N GLU A 241 22.85 -24.14 -9.60
CA GLU A 241 21.71 -23.44 -9.00
C GLU A 241 22.19 -22.36 -8.03
N VAL A 242 21.54 -21.18 -8.05
CA VAL A 242 21.82 -20.06 -7.14
C VAL A 242 20.55 -19.70 -6.38
N ALA A 243 20.66 -19.58 -5.06
CA ALA A 243 19.62 -19.08 -4.18
C ALA A 243 19.84 -17.58 -3.94
N LEU A 244 18.82 -16.78 -4.21
CA LEU A 244 18.75 -15.38 -3.79
C LEU A 244 18.03 -15.32 -2.44
N THR A 245 18.63 -14.62 -1.49
CA THR A 245 18.10 -14.48 -0.13
C THR A 245 18.11 -13.01 0.25
N ARG A 246 16.96 -12.44 0.58
CA ARG A 246 16.88 -11.04 0.99
C ARG A 246 17.59 -10.78 2.31
N ALA A 247 18.06 -9.55 2.50
CA ALA A 247 18.76 -9.15 3.73
C ALA A 247 17.94 -9.39 5.01
N ASP A 248 16.61 -9.37 4.91
CA ASP A 248 15.63 -9.52 6.00
C ASP A 248 15.12 -10.97 6.18
N SER A 249 15.64 -11.95 5.44
CA SER A 249 15.18 -13.34 5.45
C SER A 249 16.33 -14.32 5.58
N THR A 250 16.10 -15.43 6.29
CA THR A 250 17.03 -16.58 6.33
C THR A 250 16.67 -17.67 5.33
N LEU A 251 15.51 -17.54 4.67
CA LEU A 251 15.04 -18.47 3.64
C LEU A 251 15.22 -17.84 2.25
N PRO A 252 15.59 -18.64 1.22
CA PRO A 252 15.69 -18.16 -0.15
C PRO A 252 14.37 -17.55 -0.62
N SER A 253 14.41 -16.31 -1.10
CA SER A 253 13.28 -15.65 -1.78
C SER A 253 13.08 -16.26 -3.17
N GLU A 254 14.16 -16.63 -3.84
CA GLU A 254 14.16 -17.15 -5.19
C GLU A 254 15.28 -18.19 -5.38
N THR A 255 15.01 -19.23 -6.17
CA THR A 255 16.06 -20.14 -6.68
C THR A 255 16.10 -20.09 -8.20
N ILE A 256 17.30 -19.80 -8.72
CA ILE A 256 17.59 -19.59 -10.13
C ILE A 256 18.41 -20.76 -10.67
N ARG A 257 18.00 -21.27 -11.85
CA ARG A 257 18.69 -22.36 -12.57
C ARG A 257 19.49 -21.86 -13.76
N ALA A 258 20.41 -22.71 -14.23
CA ALA A 258 21.19 -22.49 -15.45
C ALA A 258 20.31 -22.03 -16.64
N GLY A 259 20.82 -21.07 -17.40
CA GLY A 259 20.14 -20.42 -18.52
C GLY A 259 19.52 -19.05 -18.20
N LEU A 260 19.64 -18.56 -16.95
CA LEU A 260 19.12 -17.25 -16.53
C LEU A 260 20.20 -16.30 -16.03
N LEU A 261 19.84 -15.01 -15.96
CA LEU A 261 20.64 -13.93 -15.41
C LEU A 261 20.13 -13.55 -14.02
N PHE A 262 21.06 -13.29 -13.09
CA PHE A 262 20.76 -12.79 -11.74
C PHE A 262 21.65 -11.60 -11.36
N GLY A 263 21.17 -10.77 -10.43
CA GLY A 263 21.83 -9.53 -10.00
C GLY A 263 21.66 -8.33 -10.95
N GLN A 264 20.98 -8.50 -12.08
CA GLN A 264 20.73 -7.47 -13.09
C GLN A 264 19.82 -6.35 -12.62
N ALA A 265 18.85 -6.62 -11.76
CA ALA A 265 17.90 -5.61 -11.32
C ALA A 265 18.61 -4.45 -10.60
N ASP A 266 19.53 -4.78 -9.70
CA ASP A 266 20.32 -3.80 -8.94
C ASP A 266 21.30 -3.03 -9.84
N VAL A 267 21.89 -3.73 -10.82
CA VAL A 267 22.80 -3.15 -11.82
C VAL A 267 22.08 -2.12 -12.69
N LEU A 268 20.91 -2.48 -13.22
CA LEU A 268 20.14 -1.61 -14.12
C LEU A 268 19.45 -0.45 -13.38
N ALA A 269 19.13 -0.64 -12.10
CA ALA A 269 18.54 0.40 -11.24
C ALA A 269 19.57 1.30 -10.57
N GLU A 270 20.87 1.01 -10.72
CA GLU A 270 21.98 1.72 -10.06
C GLU A 270 21.84 1.78 -8.53
N THR A 271 21.30 0.70 -7.94
CA THR A 271 21.17 0.56 -6.48
C THR A 271 22.15 -0.48 -5.95
N PRO A 272 22.55 -0.41 -4.66
CA PRO A 272 23.28 -1.50 -4.02
C PRO A 272 22.51 -2.82 -4.09
N ARG A 273 23.23 -3.95 -3.96
CA ARG A 273 22.65 -5.29 -3.93
C ARG A 273 21.57 -5.38 -2.86
N ARG A 274 20.40 -5.92 -3.21
CA ARG A 274 19.30 -6.09 -2.24
C ARG A 274 19.30 -7.45 -1.55
N GLU A 275 20.00 -8.42 -2.15
CA GLU A 275 19.96 -9.83 -1.76
C GLU A 275 21.37 -10.43 -1.69
N TYR A 276 21.50 -11.52 -0.95
CA TYR A 276 22.63 -12.44 -1.03
C TYR A 276 22.39 -13.42 -2.18
N ALA A 277 23.38 -13.63 -3.04
CA ALA A 277 23.37 -14.73 -3.99
C ALA A 277 24.31 -15.83 -3.51
N THR A 278 23.77 -17.00 -3.18
CA THR A 278 24.54 -18.14 -2.70
C THR A 278 24.41 -19.32 -3.65
N ALA A 279 25.54 -19.91 -4.04
CA ALA A 279 25.57 -21.11 -4.85
C ALA A 279 24.97 -22.29 -4.07
N VAL A 280 23.87 -22.87 -4.56
CA VAL A 280 23.24 -24.05 -3.94
C VAL A 280 24.01 -25.31 -4.33
N THR A 281 24.42 -25.39 -5.59
CA THR A 281 25.34 -26.40 -6.12
C THR A 281 26.64 -25.73 -6.59
N ALA A 282 27.62 -26.47 -7.10
CA ALA A 282 28.74 -25.83 -7.79
C ALA A 282 28.21 -25.10 -9.03
N VAL A 283 28.58 -23.83 -9.19
CA VAL A 283 28.05 -22.97 -10.26
C VAL A 283 29.14 -22.46 -11.18
N GLU A 284 28.83 -22.40 -12.47
CA GLU A 284 29.64 -21.73 -13.49
C GLU A 284 28.82 -20.53 -13.98
N VAL A 285 29.41 -19.33 -13.95
CA VAL A 285 28.72 -18.09 -14.31
C VAL A 285 29.53 -17.28 -15.30
N LEU A 286 28.84 -16.60 -16.23
CA LEU A 286 29.40 -15.52 -17.02
C LEU A 286 29.07 -14.19 -16.33
N SER A 287 30.07 -13.58 -15.71
CA SER A 287 30.01 -12.24 -15.13
C SER A 287 30.09 -11.21 -16.25
N VAL A 288 29.18 -10.24 -16.26
CA VAL A 288 29.11 -9.15 -17.23
C VAL A 288 29.03 -7.83 -16.48
N SER A 289 29.78 -6.83 -16.92
CA SER A 289 29.80 -5.51 -16.27
C SER A 289 28.48 -4.75 -16.39
N ALA A 290 28.25 -3.83 -15.45
CA ALA A 290 27.11 -2.91 -15.47
C ALA A 290 27.06 -2.02 -16.72
N GLU A 291 28.22 -1.67 -17.29
CA GLU A 291 28.33 -0.87 -18.51
C GLU A 291 27.72 -1.61 -19.70
N VAL A 292 28.13 -2.86 -19.92
CA VAL A 292 27.64 -3.69 -21.03
C VAL A 292 26.16 -4.01 -20.87
N LEU A 293 25.70 -4.34 -19.66
CA LEU A 293 24.26 -4.62 -19.44
C LEU A 293 23.36 -3.41 -19.72
N ARG A 294 23.80 -2.22 -19.31
CA ARG A 294 23.07 -0.97 -19.59
C ARG A 294 23.10 -0.64 -21.09
N SER A 295 24.24 -0.82 -21.75
CA SER A 295 24.38 -0.71 -23.21
C SER A 295 23.40 -1.64 -23.93
N CYS A 296 23.38 -2.92 -23.58
CA CYS A 296 22.45 -3.92 -24.15
C CYS A 296 20.97 -3.59 -23.88
N GLN A 297 20.64 -2.97 -22.73
CA GLN A 297 19.27 -2.53 -22.44
C GLN A 297 18.87 -1.34 -23.33
N GLN A 298 19.77 -0.36 -23.50
CA GLN A 298 19.51 0.88 -24.24
C GLN A 298 19.49 0.67 -25.76
N GLN A 299 20.34 -0.19 -26.30
CA GLN A 299 20.40 -0.50 -27.74
C GLN A 299 19.15 -1.25 -28.25
N GLY A 300 18.33 -1.81 -27.35
CA GLY A 300 17.11 -2.53 -27.70
C GLY A 300 17.36 -3.91 -28.32
N GLY A 301 16.37 -4.42 -29.05
CA GLY A 301 16.40 -5.78 -29.63
C GLY A 301 16.05 -6.89 -28.63
N ARG A 302 16.17 -8.16 -29.07
CA ARG A 302 15.71 -9.34 -28.30
C ARG A 302 16.31 -9.43 -26.89
N LEU A 303 17.60 -9.12 -26.75
CA LEU A 303 18.30 -9.16 -25.46
C LEU A 303 17.82 -8.07 -24.51
N GLY A 304 17.68 -6.83 -24.99
CA GLY A 304 17.13 -5.72 -24.20
C GLY A 304 15.70 -6.02 -23.72
N THR A 305 14.87 -6.62 -24.58
CA THR A 305 13.51 -7.05 -24.18
C THR A 305 13.53 -8.11 -23.07
N ILE A 306 14.46 -9.06 -23.11
CA ILE A 306 14.62 -10.11 -22.09
C ILE A 306 15.12 -9.52 -20.76
N LEU A 307 16.01 -8.54 -20.79
CA LEU A 307 16.48 -7.84 -19.59
C LEU A 307 15.34 -7.06 -18.91
N THR A 308 14.52 -6.36 -19.70
CA THR A 308 13.33 -5.65 -19.21
C THR A 308 12.29 -6.63 -18.67
N ALA A 309 12.05 -7.73 -19.38
CA ALA A 309 11.17 -8.82 -18.97
C ALA A 309 11.51 -9.42 -17.60
N LEU A 310 12.79 -9.78 -17.41
CA LEU A 310 13.28 -10.31 -16.15
C LEU A 310 13.10 -9.29 -15.04
N THR A 311 13.42 -8.01 -15.29
CA THR A 311 13.23 -6.94 -14.30
C THR A 311 11.76 -6.81 -13.90
N SER A 312 10.83 -6.88 -14.85
CA SER A 312 9.39 -6.86 -14.60
C SER A 312 8.91 -8.09 -13.81
N ALA A 313 9.45 -9.28 -14.09
CA ALA A 313 9.14 -10.49 -13.33
C ALA A 313 9.59 -10.40 -11.85
N HIS A 314 10.67 -9.68 -11.55
CA HIS A 314 11.12 -9.41 -10.17
C HIS A 314 10.23 -8.39 -9.44
N LYS A 315 9.41 -7.59 -10.15
CA LYS A 315 8.45 -6.66 -9.54
C LYS A 315 7.17 -7.36 -9.05
N LEU A 316 6.97 -8.63 -9.37
CA LEU A 316 5.79 -9.38 -8.94
C LEU A 316 5.87 -9.73 -7.44
N PRO A 317 4.74 -9.80 -6.73
CA PRO A 317 4.71 -10.16 -5.32
C PRO A 317 5.32 -11.56 -5.10
N GLN A 318 6.22 -11.69 -4.14
CA GLN A 318 6.80 -12.98 -3.74
C GLN A 318 6.04 -13.50 -2.51
N LEU A 319 5.06 -14.39 -2.74
CA LEU A 319 4.36 -15.13 -1.68
C LEU A 319 4.70 -16.61 -1.84
N GLY A 320 5.54 -17.13 -0.94
CA GLY A 320 6.09 -18.49 -1.02
C GLY A 320 7.42 -18.54 -1.78
N THR A 321 7.88 -19.76 -2.08
CA THR A 321 9.15 -19.97 -2.79
C THR A 321 8.92 -19.90 -4.30
N VAL A 322 9.79 -19.15 -5.00
CA VAL A 322 9.75 -19.01 -6.45
C VAL A 322 10.92 -19.75 -7.09
N TYR A 323 10.61 -20.58 -8.07
CA TYR A 323 11.59 -21.23 -8.95
C TYR A 323 11.53 -20.61 -10.33
N ARG A 324 12.66 -20.12 -10.85
CA ARG A 324 12.70 -19.47 -12.16
C ARG A 324 13.67 -20.14 -13.11
N TYR A 325 13.23 -20.34 -14.35
CA TYR A 325 14.01 -20.94 -15.44
C TYR A 325 13.50 -20.47 -16.81
N MET A 326 14.30 -20.64 -17.86
CA MET A 326 13.82 -20.47 -19.23
C MET A 326 13.28 -21.78 -19.80
N ALA A 327 12.21 -21.70 -20.57
CA ALA A 327 11.67 -22.83 -21.33
C ALA A 327 11.25 -22.39 -22.74
N GLN A 328 10.94 -23.36 -23.59
CA GLN A 328 10.26 -23.11 -24.86
C GLN A 328 8.83 -23.66 -24.79
N VAL A 329 7.88 -22.84 -25.23
CA VAL A 329 6.49 -23.25 -25.44
C VAL A 329 6.14 -22.89 -26.87
N ASP A 330 5.70 -23.87 -27.65
CA ASP A 330 5.40 -23.71 -29.09
C ASP A 330 6.54 -23.05 -29.88
N GLN A 331 7.78 -23.49 -29.60
CA GLN A 331 9.04 -22.95 -30.17
C GLN A 331 9.35 -21.48 -29.83
N GLN A 332 8.58 -20.84 -28.94
CA GLN A 332 8.86 -19.50 -28.44
C GLN A 332 9.57 -19.56 -27.08
N PRO A 333 10.67 -18.83 -26.87
CA PRO A 333 11.25 -18.66 -25.54
C PRO A 333 10.27 -18.00 -24.58
N CYS A 334 10.20 -18.53 -23.38
CA CYS A 334 9.51 -17.89 -22.27
C CYS A 334 10.31 -18.04 -20.96
N ILE A 335 10.13 -17.07 -20.07
CA ILE A 335 10.60 -17.14 -18.69
C ILE A 335 9.49 -17.78 -17.89
N VAL A 336 9.78 -18.90 -17.24
CA VAL A 336 8.84 -19.61 -16.38
C VAL A 336 9.17 -19.31 -14.92
N SER A 337 8.18 -18.87 -14.15
CA SER A 337 8.25 -18.70 -12.70
C SER A 337 7.20 -19.59 -12.04
N ASP A 338 7.65 -20.60 -11.30
CA ASP A 338 6.79 -21.51 -10.55
C ASP A 338 6.74 -21.07 -9.09
N TYR A 339 5.57 -20.59 -8.66
CA TYR A 339 5.28 -20.18 -7.31
C TYR A 339 4.72 -21.38 -6.54
N THR A 340 5.38 -21.76 -5.45
CA THR A 340 4.87 -22.79 -4.53
C THR A 340 4.31 -22.11 -3.27
N GLN A 341 2.99 -22.23 -3.08
CA GLN A 341 2.32 -21.68 -1.90
C GLN A 341 2.56 -22.57 -0.66
N PRO A 342 2.48 -22.02 0.57
CA PRO A 342 2.56 -22.82 1.80
C PRO A 342 1.51 -23.93 1.91
N THR A 343 0.39 -23.77 1.20
CA THR A 343 -0.71 -24.76 1.12
C THR A 343 -0.41 -25.92 0.17
N GLY A 344 0.71 -25.88 -0.56
CA GLY A 344 1.13 -26.91 -1.53
C GLY A 344 0.69 -26.66 -2.97
N SER A 345 -0.23 -25.72 -3.22
CA SER A 345 -0.64 -25.38 -4.58
C SER A 345 0.45 -24.67 -5.38
N ARG A 346 0.51 -24.98 -6.69
CA ARG A 346 1.49 -24.43 -7.63
C ARG A 346 0.86 -23.54 -8.68
N ILE A 347 1.45 -22.36 -8.84
CA ILE A 347 1.07 -21.38 -9.86
C ILE A 347 2.26 -21.19 -10.79
N ARG A 348 2.08 -21.53 -12.06
CA ARG A 348 3.07 -21.34 -13.11
C ARG A 348 2.77 -20.06 -13.87
N VAL A 349 3.73 -19.15 -13.87
CA VAL A 349 3.70 -17.91 -14.66
C VAL A 349 4.68 -18.02 -15.81
N ARG A 350 4.19 -17.80 -17.03
CA ARG A 350 5.00 -17.74 -18.25
C ARG A 350 5.00 -16.32 -18.77
N TYR A 351 6.17 -15.72 -18.88
CA TYR A 351 6.37 -14.43 -19.51
C TYR A 351 7.06 -14.63 -20.86
N PHE A 352 6.45 -14.14 -21.94
CA PHE A 352 6.98 -14.22 -23.29
C PHE A 352 7.69 -12.90 -23.64
N PRO A 353 9.01 -12.89 -23.87
CA PRO A 353 9.72 -11.64 -24.16
C PRO A 353 9.38 -11.06 -25.53
N HIS A 354 9.14 -11.88 -26.56
CA HIS A 354 8.93 -11.38 -27.93
C HIS A 354 7.49 -10.94 -28.24
N LEU A 355 6.55 -11.39 -27.42
CA LEU A 355 5.15 -11.02 -27.43
C LEU A 355 4.89 -10.65 -25.99
N PRO A 356 4.79 -9.37 -25.58
CA PRO A 356 4.80 -8.92 -24.18
C PRO A 356 3.58 -9.45 -23.41
N ALA A 357 3.57 -10.76 -23.22
CA ALA A 357 2.43 -11.55 -22.84
C ALA A 357 2.81 -12.34 -21.59
N THR A 358 1.90 -12.33 -20.62
CA THR A 358 2.06 -13.01 -19.34
C THR A 358 0.88 -13.94 -19.15
N VAL A 359 1.17 -15.22 -18.91
CA VAL A 359 0.15 -16.24 -18.66
C VAL A 359 0.41 -16.85 -17.29
N ALA A 360 -0.52 -16.68 -16.36
CA ALA A 360 -0.47 -17.31 -15.04
C ALA A 360 -1.56 -18.38 -14.95
N THR A 361 -1.15 -19.62 -14.66
CA THR A 361 -2.03 -20.79 -14.59
C THR A 361 -1.74 -21.60 -13.33
N ARG A 362 -2.79 -22.06 -12.65
CA ARG A 362 -2.66 -23.07 -11.59
C ARG A 362 -2.45 -24.45 -12.23
N GLU A 363 -1.55 -25.27 -11.67
CA GLU A 363 -1.26 -26.60 -12.23
C GLU A 363 -2.33 -27.65 -11.94
N GLU A 364 -3.15 -27.46 -10.90
CA GLU A 364 -4.24 -28.38 -10.55
C GLU A 364 -5.43 -28.21 -11.50
N PRO A 365 -6.10 -29.29 -11.95
CA PRO A 365 -7.29 -29.19 -12.78
C PRO A 365 -8.44 -28.54 -11.98
N LEU A 366 -8.95 -27.42 -12.49
CA LEU A 366 -10.02 -26.66 -11.85
C LEU A 366 -11.35 -26.95 -12.56
N THR A 367 -12.35 -27.38 -11.81
CA THR A 367 -13.75 -27.49 -12.26
C THR A 367 -14.50 -26.19 -11.91
N ASP A 368 -15.47 -25.78 -12.74
CA ASP A 368 -16.35 -24.62 -12.50
C ASP A 368 -15.69 -23.21 -12.49
N THR A 369 -14.97 -22.87 -13.56
CA THR A 369 -14.37 -21.54 -13.75
C THR A 369 -15.18 -20.61 -14.65
N ILE A 370 -15.08 -19.30 -14.43
CA ILE A 370 -15.55 -18.24 -15.34
C ILE A 370 -14.34 -17.49 -15.90
N THR A 371 -14.45 -16.99 -17.13
CA THR A 371 -13.41 -16.17 -17.77
C THR A 371 -13.94 -14.78 -18.05
N LEU A 372 -13.30 -13.76 -17.49
CA LEU A 372 -13.58 -12.36 -17.78
C LEU A 372 -12.59 -11.87 -18.83
N THR A 373 -13.05 -11.06 -19.78
CA THR A 373 -12.21 -10.51 -20.85
C THR A 373 -12.30 -9.00 -20.84
N ALA A 374 -11.16 -8.31 -20.83
CA ALA A 374 -11.11 -6.86 -20.98
C ALA A 374 -11.70 -6.43 -22.35
N PRO A 375 -12.28 -5.23 -22.49
CA PRO A 375 -12.97 -4.80 -23.71
C PRO A 375 -12.14 -4.89 -24.99
N ASP A 376 -10.84 -4.65 -24.87
CA ASP A 376 -9.90 -4.65 -25.99
C ASP A 376 -9.24 -6.01 -26.23
N GLY A 377 -9.67 -7.05 -25.51
CA GLY A 377 -9.14 -8.41 -25.56
C GLY A 377 -7.70 -8.56 -25.06
N SER A 378 -7.12 -7.51 -24.46
CA SER A 378 -5.72 -7.51 -24.04
C SER A 378 -5.44 -8.31 -22.77
N CYS A 379 -6.46 -8.51 -21.94
CA CYS A 379 -6.36 -9.20 -20.67
C CYS A 379 -7.56 -10.13 -20.47
N LEU A 380 -7.29 -11.34 -19.98
CA LEU A 380 -8.27 -12.32 -19.55
C LEU A 380 -7.96 -12.72 -18.12
N LEU A 381 -9.00 -12.79 -17.29
CA LEU A 381 -8.92 -13.31 -15.92
C LEU A 381 -9.73 -14.60 -15.82
N VAL A 382 -9.18 -15.61 -15.17
CA VAL A 382 -9.90 -16.84 -14.84
C VAL A 382 -10.24 -16.81 -13.36
N LEU A 383 -11.53 -16.95 -13.04
CA LEU A 383 -12.04 -16.91 -11.68
C LEU A 383 -12.83 -18.19 -11.35
N THR A 384 -12.96 -18.51 -10.07
CA THR A 384 -13.97 -19.48 -9.60
C THR A 384 -15.37 -18.84 -9.61
N LYS A 385 -16.44 -19.64 -9.49
CA LYS A 385 -17.80 -19.11 -9.23
C LYS A 385 -17.93 -18.24 -7.98
N SER A 386 -17.01 -18.38 -7.01
CA SER A 386 -16.94 -17.53 -5.81
C SER A 386 -16.11 -16.24 -6.02
N GLY A 387 -15.72 -15.96 -7.26
CA GLY A 387 -14.97 -14.77 -7.66
C GLY A 387 -13.47 -14.82 -7.37
N ALA A 388 -12.92 -15.94 -6.86
CA ALA A 388 -11.49 -16.05 -6.57
C ALA A 388 -10.68 -16.06 -7.86
N VAL A 389 -9.69 -15.17 -7.98
CA VAL A 389 -8.85 -15.09 -9.18
C VAL A 389 -7.80 -16.21 -9.13
N ILE A 390 -7.81 -17.07 -10.14
CA ILE A 390 -7.03 -18.32 -10.18
C ILE A 390 -6.08 -18.39 -11.39
N GLY A 391 -6.22 -17.48 -12.34
CA GLY A 391 -5.34 -17.38 -13.50
C GLY A 391 -5.53 -16.07 -14.25
N LEU A 392 -4.58 -15.74 -15.11
CA LEU A 392 -4.67 -14.61 -16.03
C LEU A 392 -3.91 -14.87 -17.33
N THR A 393 -4.33 -14.17 -18.38
CA THR A 393 -3.59 -14.03 -19.65
C THR A 393 -3.58 -12.56 -20.01
N VAL A 394 -2.40 -11.97 -20.11
CA VAL A 394 -2.21 -10.60 -20.55
C VAL A 394 -1.40 -10.66 -21.84
N LEU A 395 -1.80 -9.92 -22.89
CA LEU A 395 -1.19 -9.96 -24.22
C LEU A 395 -0.31 -8.74 -24.54
N ARG A 396 -0.25 -7.75 -23.62
CA ARG A 396 0.57 -6.53 -23.71
C ARG A 396 0.96 -6.03 -22.31
N GLU A 397 1.67 -4.91 -22.19
CA GLU A 397 1.92 -4.32 -20.88
C GLU A 397 0.61 -3.89 -20.20
N TRP A 398 0.48 -4.22 -18.91
CA TRP A 398 -0.70 -3.90 -18.10
C TRP A 398 -0.27 -3.50 -16.69
N ASP A 399 -0.51 -2.25 -16.33
CA ASP A 399 -0.02 -1.65 -15.08
C ASP A 399 -0.55 -2.35 -13.82
N GLN A 400 -1.70 -3.03 -13.94
CA GLN A 400 -2.33 -3.74 -12.82
C GLN A 400 -1.92 -5.21 -12.70
N LEU A 401 -1.00 -5.69 -13.55
CA LEU A 401 -0.46 -7.05 -13.47
C LEU A 401 0.08 -7.42 -12.08
N PRO A 402 0.85 -6.57 -11.36
CA PRO A 402 1.30 -6.90 -10.00
C PRO A 402 0.15 -7.09 -9.01
N SER A 403 -0.90 -6.27 -9.12
CA SER A 403 -2.09 -6.37 -8.27
C SER A 403 -2.90 -7.63 -8.58
N ALA A 404 -3.10 -7.95 -9.86
CA ALA A 404 -3.74 -9.19 -10.29
C ALA A 404 -2.97 -10.44 -9.82
N MET A 405 -1.64 -10.41 -9.95
CA MET A 405 -0.78 -11.48 -9.44
C MET A 405 -0.88 -11.61 -7.91
N SER A 406 -0.98 -10.50 -7.17
CA SER A 406 -1.24 -10.53 -5.73
C SER A 406 -2.57 -11.21 -5.40
N LEU A 407 -3.64 -10.97 -6.19
CA LEU A 407 -4.93 -11.64 -5.98
C LEU A 407 -4.79 -13.16 -6.16
N ILE A 408 -4.13 -13.60 -7.23
CA ILE A 408 -3.92 -15.04 -7.51
C ILE A 408 -3.09 -15.69 -6.39
N LEU A 409 -1.96 -15.09 -6.02
CA LEU A 409 -1.07 -15.63 -4.99
C LEU A 409 -1.68 -15.64 -3.59
N ARG A 410 -2.65 -14.77 -3.31
CA ARG A 410 -3.39 -14.73 -2.04
C ARG A 410 -4.71 -15.50 -2.08
N ASN A 411 -5.08 -16.08 -3.22
CA ASN A 411 -6.39 -16.69 -3.45
C ASN A 411 -7.56 -15.74 -3.10
N ALA A 412 -7.41 -14.47 -3.48
CA ALA A 412 -8.38 -13.41 -3.21
C ALA A 412 -9.44 -13.29 -4.32
N SER A 413 -10.63 -12.79 -3.96
CA SER A 413 -11.76 -12.67 -4.87
C SER A 413 -12.02 -11.24 -5.37
N LEU A 414 -12.51 -11.13 -6.60
CA LEU A 414 -13.16 -9.93 -7.12
C LEU A 414 -14.66 -9.99 -6.84
N ALA A 415 -15.23 -8.90 -6.32
CA ALA A 415 -16.68 -8.75 -6.18
C ALA A 415 -17.34 -8.62 -7.56
N ASP A 416 -18.62 -8.98 -7.68
CA ASP A 416 -19.35 -8.99 -8.96
C ASP A 416 -19.32 -7.65 -9.70
N TRP A 417 -19.36 -6.52 -8.98
CA TRP A 417 -19.23 -5.20 -9.60
C TRP A 417 -17.81 -4.92 -10.12
N GLN A 418 -16.76 -5.48 -9.52
CA GLN A 418 -15.38 -5.38 -10.01
C GLN A 418 -15.18 -6.25 -11.25
N GLN A 419 -15.80 -7.43 -11.27
CA GLN A 419 -15.80 -8.29 -12.44
C GLN A 419 -16.42 -7.56 -13.63
N ARG A 420 -17.59 -6.95 -13.44
CA ARG A 420 -18.24 -6.11 -14.45
C ARG A 420 -17.44 -4.87 -14.84
N ALA A 421 -16.79 -4.21 -13.88
CA ALA A 421 -15.90 -3.08 -14.16
C ALA A 421 -14.76 -3.52 -15.08
N PHE A 422 -14.10 -4.63 -14.76
CA PHE A 422 -13.01 -5.18 -15.55
C PHE A 422 -13.46 -5.55 -16.98
N GLU A 423 -14.61 -6.21 -17.16
CA GLU A 423 -15.16 -6.51 -18.49
C GLU A 423 -15.49 -5.25 -19.29
N SER A 424 -15.78 -4.15 -18.59
CA SER A 424 -16.16 -2.89 -19.21
C SER A 424 -15.00 -1.94 -19.49
N THR A 425 -13.89 -2.00 -18.75
CA THR A 425 -12.78 -1.03 -18.88
C THR A 425 -11.39 -1.66 -18.89
N GLY A 426 -11.25 -2.92 -18.49
CA GLY A 426 -9.96 -3.57 -18.25
C GLY A 426 -9.32 -3.20 -16.90
N ASP A 427 -10.03 -2.46 -16.04
CA ASP A 427 -9.55 -2.00 -14.73
C ASP A 427 -10.09 -2.88 -13.58
N LEU A 428 -9.24 -3.25 -12.61
CA LEU A 428 -9.65 -4.03 -11.44
C LEU A 428 -10.29 -3.19 -10.33
N LEU A 429 -10.09 -1.86 -10.33
CA LEU A 429 -10.57 -0.91 -9.32
C LEU A 429 -10.27 -1.33 -7.88
N LEU A 430 -9.00 -1.64 -7.60
CA LEU A 430 -8.53 -2.11 -6.28
C LEU A 430 -8.13 -0.93 -5.37
N GLU A 431 -8.47 -1.02 -4.07
CA GLU A 431 -7.99 -0.05 -3.07
C GLU A 431 -6.53 -0.30 -2.67
N ASN A 432 -5.79 0.76 -2.36
CA ASN A 432 -4.41 0.72 -1.88
C ASN A 432 -4.27 -0.10 -0.58
N ALA A 433 -5.30 -0.14 0.28
CA ALA A 433 -5.30 -0.97 1.50
C ALA A 433 -5.32 -2.49 1.20
N ALA A 434 -5.83 -2.91 0.02
CA ALA A 434 -5.83 -4.31 -0.39
C ALA A 434 -4.42 -4.84 -0.71
N SER A 435 -3.44 -3.95 -0.89
CA SER A 435 -2.06 -4.34 -1.21
C SER A 435 -1.21 -4.69 0.03
N ARG A 436 -1.63 -4.32 1.26
CA ARG A 436 -0.78 -4.41 2.47
C ARG A 436 -1.39 -5.13 3.67
N THR A 437 -2.58 -5.72 3.53
CA THR A 437 -3.25 -6.46 4.62
C THR A 437 -3.52 -7.91 4.19
N PRO A 438 -3.35 -8.94 5.06
CA PRO A 438 -3.84 -10.28 4.79
C PRO A 438 -5.36 -10.33 4.95
N ALA A 439 -6.04 -9.68 4.01
CA ALA A 439 -7.46 -9.76 3.66
C ALA A 439 -7.75 -8.45 2.90
N GLY A 440 -7.89 -8.52 1.58
CA GLY A 440 -8.28 -7.39 0.73
C GLY A 440 -9.71 -6.91 0.98
N ALA A 441 -10.04 -6.56 2.22
CA ALA A 441 -11.37 -6.16 2.65
C ALA A 441 -11.43 -4.64 2.82
N GLU A 442 -12.12 -4.00 1.87
CA GLU A 442 -12.51 -2.59 1.91
C GLU A 442 -12.94 -2.16 3.32
N ILE A 443 -12.34 -1.11 3.88
CA ILE A 443 -12.78 -0.57 5.19
C ILE A 443 -14.08 0.21 4.96
N ILE A 444 -15.16 -0.26 5.56
CA ILE A 444 -16.49 0.32 5.39
C ILE A 444 -16.77 1.35 6.47
N CYS A 445 -16.42 1.02 7.72
CA CYS A 445 -16.48 1.97 8.84
C CYS A 445 -15.08 2.25 9.37
N ALA A 446 -14.56 3.44 9.09
CA ALA A 446 -13.29 3.87 9.64
C ALA A 446 -13.31 4.01 11.17
N CYS A 447 -14.47 4.31 11.76
CA CYS A 447 -14.58 4.50 13.21
C CYS A 447 -14.48 3.20 14.02
N THR A 448 -14.88 2.06 13.45
CA THR A 448 -14.71 0.74 14.08
C THR A 448 -13.69 -0.14 13.38
N ASN A 449 -13.07 0.37 12.33
CA ASN A 449 -12.28 -0.39 11.37
C ASN A 449 -13.05 -1.61 10.80
N ALA A 450 -14.40 -1.55 10.76
CA ALA A 450 -15.20 -2.64 10.22
C ALA A 450 -14.96 -2.73 8.72
N THR A 451 -14.38 -3.86 8.31
CA THR A 451 -14.14 -4.18 6.92
C THR A 451 -15.38 -4.77 6.27
N ALA A 452 -15.43 -4.77 4.94
CA ALA A 452 -16.45 -5.44 4.16
C ALA A 452 -16.57 -6.93 4.53
N SER A 453 -15.45 -7.60 4.81
CA SER A 453 -15.44 -9.00 5.25
C SER A 453 -16.08 -9.17 6.62
N MET A 454 -15.73 -8.32 7.59
CA MET A 454 -16.35 -8.33 8.93
C MET A 454 -17.86 -8.09 8.85
N LEU A 455 -18.28 -7.13 8.03
CA LEU A 455 -19.70 -6.82 7.85
C LEU A 455 -20.46 -7.95 7.13
N ARG A 456 -19.90 -8.56 6.08
CA ARG A 456 -20.50 -9.74 5.43
C ARG A 456 -20.60 -10.92 6.38
N SER A 457 -19.60 -11.13 7.24
CA SER A 457 -19.62 -12.18 8.25
C SER A 457 -20.72 -11.93 9.29
N ALA A 458 -20.77 -10.72 9.85
CA ALA A 458 -21.80 -10.33 10.83
C ALA A 458 -23.21 -10.30 10.23
N ALA A 459 -23.34 -9.95 8.94
CA ALA A 459 -24.61 -9.95 8.23
C ALA A 459 -25.29 -11.31 8.17
N ARG A 460 -24.54 -12.42 8.27
CA ARG A 460 -25.12 -13.78 8.37
C ARG A 460 -26.03 -13.96 9.59
N SER A 461 -25.82 -13.14 10.62
CA SER A 461 -26.52 -13.21 11.91
C SER A 461 -27.34 -11.94 12.19
N ALA A 462 -27.45 -11.03 11.23
CA ALA A 462 -28.12 -9.73 11.38
C ALA A 462 -29.33 -9.65 10.46
N SER A 463 -30.46 -9.13 10.96
CA SER A 463 -31.69 -8.98 10.17
C SER A 463 -31.94 -7.53 9.71
N CYS A 464 -31.32 -6.56 10.39
CA CYS A 464 -31.43 -5.14 10.09
C CYS A 464 -30.09 -4.40 10.30
N VAL A 465 -30.06 -3.13 9.88
CA VAL A 465 -28.87 -2.26 10.04
C VAL A 465 -28.51 -2.08 11.51
N GLU A 466 -29.49 -2.06 12.40
CA GLU A 466 -29.31 -1.95 13.85
C GLU A 466 -28.61 -3.18 14.41
N ASP A 467 -28.98 -4.39 13.95
CA ASP A 467 -28.28 -5.62 14.32
C ASP A 467 -26.83 -5.59 13.84
N LEU A 468 -26.60 -5.19 12.59
CA LEU A 468 -25.27 -5.11 12.01
C LEU A 468 -24.41 -4.05 12.72
N THR A 469 -25.02 -2.91 13.07
CA THR A 469 -24.41 -1.84 13.86
C THR A 469 -24.04 -2.35 15.25
N ARG A 470 -24.91 -3.11 15.92
CA ARG A 470 -24.63 -3.69 17.24
C ARG A 470 -23.49 -4.72 17.19
N LEU A 471 -23.47 -5.58 16.17
CA LEU A 471 -22.48 -6.66 16.04
C LEU A 471 -21.09 -6.15 15.62
N THR A 472 -21.03 -5.09 14.82
CA THR A 472 -19.76 -4.60 14.22
C THR A 472 -19.35 -3.21 14.69
N GLY A 473 -20.23 -2.51 15.39
CA GLY A 473 -20.15 -1.08 15.73
C GLY A 473 -20.18 -0.14 14.52
N ALA A 474 -20.19 -0.67 13.29
CA ALA A 474 -20.21 0.14 12.08
C ALA A 474 -21.52 0.95 12.01
N GLY A 475 -21.43 2.22 11.62
CA GLY A 475 -22.59 3.14 11.52
C GLY A 475 -23.22 3.54 12.85
N GLY A 476 -22.71 3.04 13.98
CA GLY A 476 -23.14 3.43 15.34
C GLY A 476 -22.29 4.54 15.96
N ILE A 477 -21.26 5.01 15.25
CA ILE A 477 -20.34 6.05 15.74
C ILE A 477 -20.66 7.39 15.07
N CYS A 478 -20.05 7.70 13.93
CA CYS A 478 -20.25 8.98 13.24
C CYS A 478 -21.40 8.92 12.23
N GLY A 479 -22.10 7.78 12.10
CA GLY A 479 -23.11 7.56 11.06
C GLY A 479 -22.60 7.60 9.61
N GLY A 480 -21.35 8.02 9.32
CA GLY A 480 -20.86 8.29 7.97
C GLY A 480 -20.86 7.08 7.02
N CYS A 481 -20.73 5.87 7.58
CA CYS A 481 -20.85 4.61 6.84
C CYS A 481 -22.21 3.94 6.99
N ARG A 482 -23.14 4.50 7.78
CA ARG A 482 -24.43 3.88 8.10
C ARG A 482 -25.27 3.63 6.84
N GLY A 483 -25.25 4.57 5.90
CA GLY A 483 -25.90 4.42 4.58
C GLY A 483 -25.27 3.35 3.67
N ARG A 484 -24.12 2.76 4.05
CA ARG A 484 -23.46 1.66 3.33
C ARG A 484 -23.80 0.29 3.94
N LEU A 485 -24.26 0.25 5.18
CA LEU A 485 -24.52 -0.99 5.92
C LEU A 485 -25.59 -1.90 5.31
N PRO A 486 -26.70 -1.39 4.73
CA PRO A 486 -27.70 -2.30 4.17
C PRO A 486 -27.19 -3.11 2.97
N VAL A 487 -26.14 -2.65 2.26
CA VAL A 487 -25.47 -3.44 1.19
C VAL A 487 -24.97 -4.78 1.73
N PHE A 488 -24.50 -4.81 2.98
CA PHE A 488 -23.94 -6.02 3.59
C PHE A 488 -25.00 -7.03 4.01
N LEU A 489 -26.23 -6.59 4.24
CA LEU A 489 -27.38 -7.44 4.55
C LEU A 489 -28.01 -8.04 3.29
N GLY A 490 -27.42 -7.82 2.09
CA GLY A 490 -28.04 -8.17 0.82
C GLY A 490 -29.29 -7.33 0.52
N GLN A 491 -29.48 -6.21 1.23
CA GLN A 491 -30.65 -5.33 1.10
C GLN A 491 -30.42 -4.19 0.09
N MET A 492 -29.20 -4.05 -0.46
CA MET A 492 -28.85 -3.02 -1.44
C MET A 492 -27.78 -3.50 -2.41
N GLU A 493 -28.02 -3.36 -3.71
CA GLU A 493 -27.00 -3.54 -4.75
C GLU A 493 -26.36 -2.19 -5.11
N VAL A 494 -25.04 -2.19 -5.31
CA VAL A 494 -24.31 -1.02 -5.79
C VAL A 494 -24.33 -1.03 -7.31
N SER A 495 -24.75 0.08 -7.91
CA SER A 495 -24.70 0.27 -9.36
C SER A 495 -23.36 0.86 -9.77
N LEU A 496 -22.80 0.39 -10.88
CA LEU A 496 -21.61 0.98 -11.48
C LEU A 496 -22.05 1.89 -12.61
N CYS A 497 -21.61 3.16 -12.58
CA CYS A 497 -22.02 4.16 -13.54
C CYS A 497 -20.84 4.87 -14.19
N ARG A 498 -21.03 5.31 -15.44
CA ARG A 498 -20.17 6.26 -16.13
C ARG A 498 -20.63 7.68 -15.85
N ILE A 499 -19.66 8.56 -15.58
CA ILE A 499 -19.91 9.99 -15.47
C ILE A 499 -19.96 10.63 -16.86
N GLN A 500 -21.03 11.37 -17.12
CA GLN A 500 -21.03 12.46 -18.09
C GLN A 500 -21.26 13.79 -17.36
N ARG A 501 -20.58 14.85 -17.78
CA ARG A 501 -20.67 16.18 -17.16
C ARG A 501 -21.05 17.24 -18.18
N ALA A 502 -21.82 18.23 -17.73
CA ALA A 502 -22.16 19.42 -18.50
C ALA A 502 -22.16 20.65 -17.57
N PRO A 503 -21.87 21.87 -18.08
CA PRO A 503 -22.09 23.09 -17.32
C PRO A 503 -23.56 23.23 -16.90
N LEU A 504 -23.80 23.79 -15.71
CA LEU A 504 -25.16 24.08 -15.22
C LEU A 504 -25.36 25.58 -15.01
N ALA A 505 -24.54 26.19 -14.17
CA ALA A 505 -24.50 27.63 -13.91
C ALA A 505 -23.09 28.00 -13.40
N THR A 506 -22.75 29.28 -13.29
CA THR A 506 -21.47 29.71 -12.72
C THR A 506 -21.24 29.07 -11.35
N GLY A 507 -20.17 28.26 -11.22
CA GLY A 507 -19.85 27.54 -9.98
C GLY A 507 -20.64 26.25 -9.73
N SER A 508 -21.36 25.71 -10.73
CA SER A 508 -22.05 24.43 -10.63
C SER A 508 -22.07 23.65 -11.94
N ILE A 509 -22.16 22.34 -11.83
CA ILE A 509 -22.19 21.41 -12.96
C ILE A 509 -23.39 20.47 -12.84
N LYS A 510 -23.81 19.94 -13.99
CA LYS A 510 -24.75 18.85 -14.12
C LYS A 510 -23.95 17.57 -14.33
N VAL A 511 -24.25 16.53 -13.57
CA VAL A 511 -23.63 15.21 -13.68
C VAL A 511 -24.71 14.18 -14.01
N ARG A 512 -24.51 13.45 -15.11
CA ARG A 512 -25.34 12.32 -15.51
C ARG A 512 -24.57 11.03 -15.25
N LEU A 513 -25.21 10.08 -14.57
CA LEU A 513 -24.65 8.80 -14.15
C LEU A 513 -25.34 7.71 -14.95
N GLU A 514 -24.65 7.13 -15.92
CA GLU A 514 -25.20 6.15 -16.86
C GLU A 514 -24.76 4.74 -16.48
N THR A 515 -25.68 3.77 -16.49
CA THR A 515 -25.36 2.37 -16.18
C THR A 515 -24.27 1.80 -17.10
N VAL A 516 -23.43 0.92 -16.56
CA VAL A 516 -22.29 0.39 -17.30
C VAL A 516 -22.65 -0.77 -18.22
N ASP A 517 -23.63 -1.58 -17.84
CA ASP A 517 -23.87 -2.94 -18.33
C ASP A 517 -25.37 -3.23 -18.61
N GLU A 518 -26.14 -2.22 -19.01
CA GLU A 518 -27.60 -2.29 -19.24
C GLU A 518 -28.44 -2.71 -18.02
N THR A 519 -27.82 -2.96 -16.85
CA THR A 519 -28.55 -3.21 -15.60
C THR A 519 -29.34 -1.95 -15.23
N PRO A 520 -30.67 -2.06 -15.02
CA PRO A 520 -31.48 -0.90 -14.71
C PRO A 520 -31.16 -0.34 -13.33
N LEU A 521 -31.00 0.98 -13.24
CA LEU A 521 -30.87 1.70 -11.98
C LEU A 521 -32.17 1.62 -11.17
N PRO A 522 -32.10 1.56 -9.82
CA PRO A 522 -33.27 1.51 -8.97
C PRO A 522 -34.20 2.72 -9.15
N GLN A 523 -35.51 2.51 -9.02
CA GLN A 523 -36.46 3.61 -9.07
C GLN A 523 -36.28 4.56 -7.88
N ALA A 524 -36.22 5.86 -8.15
CA ALA A 524 -36.12 6.91 -7.12
C ALA A 524 -37.41 7.71 -6.99
N ARG A 525 -37.77 8.11 -5.76
CA ARG A 525 -38.84 9.10 -5.50
C ARG A 525 -38.29 10.53 -5.60
N ALA A 526 -39.17 11.50 -5.86
CA ALA A 526 -38.78 12.91 -5.85
C ALA A 526 -38.30 13.32 -4.44
N GLY A 527 -37.13 13.96 -4.36
CA GLY A 527 -36.50 14.33 -3.09
C GLY A 527 -35.45 13.34 -2.57
N GLN A 528 -35.32 12.15 -3.16
CA GLN A 528 -34.24 11.23 -2.79
C GLN A 528 -32.87 11.67 -3.34
N PHE A 529 -31.82 11.28 -2.64
CA PHE A 529 -30.43 11.46 -3.03
C PHE A 529 -29.74 10.11 -3.24
N VAL A 530 -28.64 10.10 -3.97
CA VAL A 530 -27.75 8.93 -4.09
C VAL A 530 -26.37 9.28 -3.58
N ARG A 531 -25.66 8.29 -3.04
CA ARG A 531 -24.24 8.44 -2.73
C ARG A 531 -23.43 8.03 -3.95
N VAL A 532 -22.63 8.95 -4.47
CA VAL A 532 -21.68 8.71 -5.55
C VAL A 532 -20.31 8.52 -4.93
N GLU A 533 -19.63 7.43 -5.25
CA GLU A 533 -18.29 7.11 -4.77
C GLU A 533 -17.33 6.93 -5.95
N ALA A 534 -16.16 7.55 -5.87
CA ALA A 534 -15.07 7.41 -6.81
C ALA A 534 -13.83 6.82 -6.14
N LEU A 535 -13.07 6.05 -6.90
CA LEU A 535 -11.76 5.56 -6.46
C LEU A 535 -10.72 6.64 -6.79
N VAL A 536 -10.21 7.32 -5.76
CA VAL A 536 -9.21 8.39 -5.92
C VAL A 536 -7.98 8.01 -5.10
N ASP A 537 -6.80 7.97 -5.72
CA ASP A 537 -5.54 7.56 -5.11
C ASP A 537 -5.65 6.23 -4.32
N GLY A 538 -6.37 5.27 -4.91
CA GLY A 538 -6.62 3.95 -4.34
C GLY A 538 -7.52 3.94 -3.10
N ALA A 539 -8.36 4.94 -2.89
CA ALA A 539 -9.37 4.95 -1.82
C ALA A 539 -10.76 5.33 -2.35
N TRP A 540 -11.81 4.65 -1.89
CA TRP A 540 -13.18 5.04 -2.21
C TRP A 540 -13.58 6.28 -1.41
N ILE A 541 -13.83 7.38 -2.11
CA ILE A 541 -14.32 8.64 -1.54
C ILE A 541 -15.69 8.88 -2.15
N GLY A 542 -16.66 9.36 -1.36
CA GLY A 542 -17.98 9.63 -1.89
C GLY A 542 -18.78 10.68 -1.13
N ARG A 543 -19.79 11.22 -1.81
CA ARG A 543 -20.71 12.24 -1.28
C ARG A 543 -22.15 11.96 -1.74
N PRO A 544 -23.15 12.31 -0.90
CA PRO A 544 -24.55 12.28 -1.31
C PRO A 544 -24.89 13.47 -2.22
N TYR A 545 -25.76 13.24 -3.20
CA TYR A 545 -26.31 14.26 -4.09
C TYR A 545 -27.78 13.98 -4.40
N THR A 546 -28.64 14.99 -4.29
CA THR A 546 -30.05 14.89 -4.67
C THR A 546 -30.19 14.52 -6.14
N LEU A 547 -31.09 13.59 -6.44
CA LEU A 547 -31.47 13.23 -7.79
C LEU A 547 -32.41 14.29 -8.37
N THR A 548 -31.97 15.03 -9.39
CA THR A 548 -32.83 15.97 -10.14
C THR A 548 -33.62 15.26 -11.24
N ASP A 549 -33.15 14.10 -11.70
CA ASP A 549 -33.89 13.17 -12.56
C ASP A 549 -33.42 11.74 -12.31
N ALA A 550 -34.29 10.77 -12.59
CA ALA A 550 -33.97 9.36 -12.46
C ALA A 550 -34.78 8.51 -13.44
N SER A 551 -34.07 7.76 -14.28
CA SER A 551 -34.60 6.74 -15.17
C SER A 551 -33.89 5.40 -14.93
N PRO A 552 -34.37 4.28 -15.51
CA PRO A 552 -33.68 3.00 -15.43
C PRO A 552 -32.29 3.00 -16.07
N SER A 553 -32.00 3.91 -17.01
CA SER A 553 -30.69 3.96 -17.69
C SER A 553 -29.74 5.01 -17.13
N ALA A 554 -30.26 6.04 -16.46
CA ALA A 554 -29.43 7.12 -15.94
C ALA A 554 -30.05 7.87 -14.75
N PHE A 555 -29.16 8.36 -13.88
CA PHE A 555 -29.49 9.37 -12.86
C PHE A 555 -28.89 10.72 -13.24
N GLU A 556 -29.56 11.82 -12.86
CA GLU A 556 -29.06 13.20 -13.02
C GLU A 556 -28.90 13.88 -11.65
N LEU A 557 -27.80 14.62 -11.50
CA LEU A 557 -27.42 15.37 -10.30
C LEU A 557 -27.05 16.82 -10.65
N GLY A 558 -27.44 17.76 -9.80
CA GLY A 558 -26.87 19.10 -9.76
C GLY A 558 -25.79 19.20 -8.68
N VAL A 559 -24.58 19.61 -9.05
CA VAL A 559 -23.41 19.64 -8.15
C VAL A 559 -22.86 21.06 -8.08
N LYS A 560 -22.80 21.62 -6.87
CA LYS A 560 -22.09 22.89 -6.61
C LYS A 560 -20.60 22.64 -6.45
N LEU A 561 -19.79 23.48 -7.07
CA LEU A 561 -18.33 23.46 -6.94
C LEU A 561 -17.93 24.27 -5.71
N GLU A 562 -17.46 23.58 -4.67
CA GLU A 562 -16.87 24.23 -3.51
C GLU A 562 -15.41 24.57 -3.79
N GLN A 563 -15.00 25.82 -3.56
CA GLN A 563 -13.66 26.33 -3.92
C GLN A 563 -12.50 25.46 -3.38
N ASN A 564 -12.67 24.88 -2.19
CA ASN A 564 -11.71 23.95 -1.57
C ASN A 564 -12.27 22.53 -1.39
N GLY A 565 -13.40 22.21 -2.04
CA GLY A 565 -14.07 20.92 -1.91
C GLY A 565 -13.36 19.83 -2.71
N PHE A 566 -12.94 18.76 -2.05
CA PHE A 566 -12.25 17.66 -2.73
C PHE A 566 -13.13 16.96 -3.79
N PHE A 567 -14.28 16.43 -3.39
CA PHE A 567 -15.07 15.54 -4.25
C PHE A 567 -15.84 16.28 -5.38
N SER A 568 -16.36 17.48 -5.12
CA SER A 568 -17.03 18.29 -6.15
C SER A 568 -16.06 18.73 -7.25
N ASN A 569 -14.83 19.10 -6.89
CA ASN A 569 -13.80 19.46 -7.87
C ASN A 569 -13.26 18.21 -8.58
N TRP A 570 -13.16 17.07 -7.89
CA TRP A 570 -12.85 15.80 -8.54
C TRP A 570 -13.90 15.45 -9.61
N LEU A 571 -15.20 15.53 -9.30
CA LEU A 571 -16.28 15.30 -10.27
C LEU A 571 -16.21 16.27 -11.46
N ASN A 572 -15.84 17.53 -11.21
CA ASN A 572 -15.66 18.52 -12.27
C ASN A 572 -14.48 18.19 -13.21
N ASN A 573 -13.42 17.61 -12.67
CA ASN A 573 -12.19 17.31 -13.39
C ASN A 573 -12.18 15.88 -13.97
N ALA A 574 -13.10 15.02 -13.54
CA ALA A 574 -13.23 13.66 -14.04
C ALA A 574 -13.45 13.65 -15.56
N ALA A 575 -12.73 12.77 -16.25
CA ALA A 575 -12.92 12.55 -17.68
C ALA A 575 -14.31 11.94 -17.93
N ALA A 576 -14.91 12.25 -19.08
CA ALA A 576 -16.15 11.60 -19.48
C ALA A 576 -15.92 10.08 -19.57
N GLY A 577 -16.86 9.29 -19.07
CA GLY A 577 -16.76 7.84 -19.00
C GLY A 577 -16.03 7.30 -17.75
N THR A 578 -15.51 8.18 -16.88
CA THR A 578 -14.94 7.75 -15.59
C THR A 578 -15.96 6.95 -14.79
N LEU A 579 -15.54 5.82 -14.23
CA LEU A 579 -16.38 4.94 -13.44
C LEU A 579 -16.57 5.45 -12.01
N VAL A 580 -17.80 5.36 -11.52
CA VAL A 580 -18.16 5.58 -10.13
C VAL A 580 -19.13 4.52 -9.64
N ARG A 581 -19.09 4.27 -8.33
CA ARG A 581 -20.11 3.48 -7.64
C ARG A 581 -21.24 4.40 -7.21
N VAL A 582 -22.47 3.95 -7.43
CA VAL A 582 -23.69 4.67 -7.08
C VAL A 582 -24.49 3.76 -6.17
N LEU A 583 -24.70 4.22 -4.93
CA LEU A 583 -25.57 3.50 -4.01
C LEU A 583 -27.05 3.79 -4.35
N PRO A 584 -27.98 2.87 -4.02
CA PRO A 584 -29.41 3.07 -4.26
C PRO A 584 -29.94 4.38 -3.66
N PRO A 585 -31.03 4.94 -4.22
CA PRO A 585 -31.68 6.15 -3.72
C PRO A 585 -32.04 6.06 -2.23
N GLN A 586 -31.71 7.11 -1.49
CA GLN A 586 -31.88 7.28 -0.04
C GLN A 586 -32.61 8.59 0.27
N GLY A 587 -33.11 8.74 1.50
CA GLY A 587 -33.76 9.95 1.99
C GLY A 587 -35.27 9.78 2.23
N ASP A 588 -35.75 10.44 3.27
CA ASP A 588 -37.13 10.35 3.78
C ASP A 588 -37.98 11.58 3.44
N VAL A 589 -37.36 12.66 2.95
CA VAL A 589 -38.06 13.87 2.49
C VAL A 589 -38.56 13.63 1.07
N CYS A 590 -39.60 12.80 0.95
CA CYS A 590 -40.21 12.42 -0.33
C CYS A 590 -41.70 12.79 -0.30
N PRO A 591 -42.07 13.99 -0.79
CA PRO A 591 -43.47 14.38 -0.90
C PRO A 591 -44.29 13.35 -1.67
N ALA A 592 -45.43 12.95 -1.13
CA ALA A 592 -46.36 12.04 -1.77
C ALA A 592 -47.01 12.71 -2.99
N ALA A 593 -47.30 11.94 -4.04
CA ALA A 593 -47.91 12.45 -5.27
C ALA A 593 -49.43 12.68 -5.13
N ASP A 594 -50.06 12.01 -4.18
CA ASP A 594 -51.50 11.96 -3.92
C ASP A 594 -51.96 12.85 -2.74
N ASP A 595 -51.05 13.57 -2.09
CA ASP A 595 -51.41 14.55 -1.05
C ASP A 595 -52.05 15.80 -1.68
N PRO A 596 -53.29 16.17 -1.31
CA PRO A 596 -54.02 17.28 -1.93
C PRO A 596 -53.50 18.66 -1.52
N ARG A 597 -52.63 18.77 -0.50
CA ARG A 597 -52.09 20.06 -0.06
C ARG A 597 -51.09 20.62 -1.07
N PRO A 598 -50.96 21.95 -1.21
CA PRO A 598 -49.87 22.56 -1.97
C PRO A 598 -48.50 22.14 -1.43
N LEU A 599 -47.52 22.03 -2.33
CA LEU A 599 -46.13 21.73 -2.00
C LEU A 599 -45.29 22.98 -2.22
N LEU A 600 -44.76 23.56 -1.14
CA LEU A 600 -43.93 24.76 -1.17
C LEU A 600 -42.45 24.40 -0.97
N TYR A 601 -41.62 24.70 -1.96
CA TYR A 601 -40.17 24.65 -1.84
C TYR A 601 -39.63 26.03 -1.50
N ILE A 602 -38.91 26.15 -0.37
CA ILE A 602 -38.16 27.35 -0.02
C ILE A 602 -36.68 26.99 -0.09
N VAL A 603 -36.02 27.43 -1.16
CA VAL A 603 -34.72 26.91 -1.56
C VAL A 603 -33.72 28.01 -1.86
N ALA A 604 -32.44 27.73 -1.61
CA ALA A 604 -31.35 28.68 -1.87
C ALA A 604 -30.16 28.06 -2.61
N GLY A 605 -29.69 28.73 -3.67
CA GLY A 605 -28.58 28.28 -4.51
C GLY A 605 -28.79 26.85 -5.04
N ILE A 606 -27.78 25.97 -4.88
CA ILE A 606 -27.87 24.56 -5.32
C ILE A 606 -28.95 23.77 -4.56
N GLY A 607 -29.44 24.27 -3.43
CA GLY A 607 -30.56 23.67 -2.69
C GLY A 607 -31.87 23.61 -3.47
N VAL A 608 -31.92 24.15 -4.69
CA VAL A 608 -33.02 24.02 -5.66
C VAL A 608 -33.20 22.59 -6.21
N THR A 609 -32.21 21.71 -6.08
CA THR A 609 -32.26 20.35 -6.65
C THR A 609 -33.46 19.50 -6.21
N PRO A 610 -33.93 19.51 -4.95
CA PRO A 610 -35.15 18.78 -4.56
C PRO A 610 -36.41 19.38 -5.20
N ALA A 611 -36.44 20.70 -5.40
CA ALA A 611 -37.53 21.37 -6.11
C ALA A 611 -37.57 20.89 -7.57
N MET A 612 -36.44 20.88 -8.26
CA MET A 612 -36.36 20.38 -9.64
C MET A 612 -36.82 18.92 -9.77
N ALA A 613 -36.45 18.05 -8.82
CA ALA A 613 -36.89 16.66 -8.79
C ALA A 613 -38.42 16.55 -8.69
N ALA A 614 -39.03 17.35 -7.81
CA ALA A 614 -40.47 17.38 -7.64
C ALA A 614 -41.20 17.99 -8.83
N ILE A 615 -40.66 19.04 -9.45
CA ILE A 615 -41.27 19.65 -10.63
C ILE A 615 -41.38 18.64 -11.77
N ARG A 616 -40.32 17.87 -12.01
CA ARG A 616 -40.30 16.88 -13.09
C ARG A 616 -41.23 15.69 -12.84
N LYS A 617 -41.49 15.33 -11.58
CA LYS A 617 -42.29 14.13 -11.22
C LYS A 617 -43.70 14.40 -10.71
N LEU A 618 -43.92 15.53 -10.06
CA LEU A 618 -45.12 15.82 -9.26
C LEU A 618 -45.92 17.02 -9.79
N ALA A 619 -45.36 17.89 -10.63
CA ALA A 619 -46.08 19.09 -11.10
C ALA A 619 -47.34 18.76 -11.94
N SER A 620 -47.49 17.52 -12.43
CA SER A 620 -48.72 17.07 -13.10
C SER A 620 -49.81 16.60 -12.14
N SER A 621 -49.47 16.29 -10.88
CA SER A 621 -50.40 15.73 -9.89
C SER A 621 -50.56 16.59 -8.63
N ARG A 622 -49.67 17.56 -8.38
CA ARG A 622 -49.72 18.49 -7.24
C ARG A 622 -49.42 19.91 -7.66
N ASN A 623 -50.01 20.86 -6.92
CA ASN A 623 -49.69 22.28 -7.06
C ASN A 623 -48.35 22.59 -6.38
N VAL A 624 -47.32 22.89 -7.18
CA VAL A 624 -45.95 23.13 -6.71
C VAL A 624 -45.63 24.63 -6.74
N HIS A 625 -45.20 25.14 -5.59
CA HIS A 625 -44.73 26.51 -5.39
C HIS A 625 -43.25 26.49 -5.07
N VAL A 626 -42.47 27.39 -5.66
CA VAL A 626 -41.02 27.48 -5.44
C VAL A 626 -40.66 28.93 -5.12
N LEU A 627 -40.20 29.18 -3.89
CA LEU A 627 -39.51 30.39 -3.50
C LEU A 627 -38.00 30.15 -3.61
N TYR A 628 -37.40 30.66 -4.69
CA TYR A 628 -36.00 30.44 -5.00
C TYR A 628 -35.14 31.69 -4.72
N SER A 629 -34.25 31.58 -3.73
CA SER A 629 -33.27 32.61 -3.43
C SER A 629 -31.91 32.30 -4.07
N TYR A 630 -31.36 33.26 -4.80
CA TYR A 630 -30.06 33.12 -5.46
C TYR A 630 -29.33 34.46 -5.53
N ARG A 631 -28.01 34.43 -5.73
CA ARG A 631 -27.19 35.64 -5.71
C ARG A 631 -27.35 36.48 -6.96
N SER A 632 -27.27 35.83 -8.12
CA SER A 632 -27.32 36.43 -9.45
C SER A 632 -27.85 35.39 -10.43
N ALA A 633 -28.44 35.82 -11.55
CA ALA A 633 -29.05 34.92 -12.53
C ALA A 633 -28.04 33.92 -13.14
N ASP A 634 -26.80 34.34 -13.38
CA ASP A 634 -25.73 33.49 -13.95
C ASP A 634 -25.26 32.37 -13.01
N SER A 635 -25.43 32.54 -11.69
CA SER A 635 -25.08 31.55 -10.67
C SER A 635 -26.28 30.72 -10.18
N ALA A 636 -27.48 31.01 -10.69
CA ALA A 636 -28.73 30.37 -10.29
C ALA A 636 -28.91 29.03 -11.04
N ALA A 637 -28.52 27.93 -10.39
CA ALA A 637 -28.72 26.58 -10.93
C ALA A 637 -30.19 26.34 -11.31
N TYR A 638 -30.42 25.76 -12.49
CA TYR A 638 -31.74 25.42 -13.03
C TYR A 638 -32.73 26.60 -13.19
N LEU A 639 -32.28 27.87 -13.16
CA LEU A 639 -33.18 29.01 -13.26
C LEU A 639 -33.99 29.03 -14.57
N ASP A 640 -33.34 28.79 -15.71
CA ASP A 640 -34.01 28.76 -17.02
C ASP A 640 -35.04 27.62 -17.11
N ASP A 641 -34.72 26.45 -16.54
CA ASP A 641 -35.65 25.32 -16.46
C ASP A 641 -36.88 25.67 -15.60
N LEU A 642 -36.68 26.36 -14.47
CA LEU A 642 -37.77 26.82 -13.60
C LEU A 642 -38.67 27.84 -14.29
N LEU A 643 -38.08 28.82 -14.97
CA LEU A 643 -38.80 29.85 -15.72
C LEU A 643 -39.65 29.22 -16.82
N SER A 644 -39.06 28.33 -17.62
CA SER A 644 -39.77 27.64 -18.70
C SER A 644 -41.00 26.86 -18.21
N VAL A 645 -40.88 26.18 -17.06
CA VAL A 645 -41.99 25.41 -16.48
C VAL A 645 -43.06 26.32 -15.84
N ALA A 646 -42.65 27.45 -15.25
CA ALA A 646 -43.57 28.46 -14.72
C ALA A 646 -44.35 29.16 -15.84
N ASP A 647 -43.70 29.53 -16.95
CA ASP A 647 -44.33 30.13 -18.14
C ASP A 647 -45.35 29.18 -18.79
N ALA A 648 -45.10 27.87 -18.72
CA ALA A 648 -46.05 26.84 -19.13
C ALA A 648 -47.23 26.65 -18.14
N GLY A 649 -47.29 27.41 -17.05
CA GLY A 649 -48.36 27.38 -16.05
C GLY A 649 -48.37 26.13 -15.16
N LYS A 650 -47.28 25.37 -15.10
CA LYS A 650 -47.22 24.10 -14.35
C LYS A 650 -46.85 24.29 -12.88
N ILE A 651 -46.19 25.39 -12.54
CA ILE A 651 -45.75 25.73 -11.18
C ILE A 651 -45.91 27.22 -10.92
N THR A 652 -45.88 27.61 -9.65
CA THR A 652 -45.72 29.02 -9.26
C THR A 652 -44.29 29.25 -8.79
N LEU A 653 -43.57 30.17 -9.45
CA LEU A 653 -42.19 30.50 -9.12
C LEU A 653 -42.09 31.93 -8.57
N THR A 654 -41.56 32.06 -7.35
CA THR A 654 -41.19 33.34 -6.75
C THR A 654 -39.66 33.42 -6.67
N GLN A 655 -39.08 34.41 -7.35
CA GLN A 655 -37.63 34.60 -7.43
C GLN A 655 -37.18 35.67 -6.43
N HIS A 656 -36.06 35.41 -5.75
CA HIS A 656 -35.41 36.35 -4.84
C HIS A 656 -33.92 36.48 -5.15
N CYS A 657 -33.59 37.40 -6.07
CA CYS A 657 -32.21 37.76 -6.39
C CYS A 657 -31.62 38.62 -5.26
N THR A 658 -30.65 38.08 -4.51
CA THR A 658 -30.12 38.77 -3.34
C THR A 658 -29.18 39.92 -3.67
N ALA A 659 -28.60 39.95 -4.88
CA ALA A 659 -27.82 41.10 -5.32
C ALA A 659 -28.69 42.35 -5.49
N ASP A 660 -29.95 42.17 -5.90
CA ASP A 660 -30.87 43.28 -6.19
C ASP A 660 -31.73 43.64 -4.97
N ARG A 661 -32.15 42.64 -4.19
CA ARG A 661 -33.17 42.78 -3.14
C ARG A 661 -32.66 42.51 -1.71
N GLY A 662 -31.36 42.28 -1.54
CA GLY A 662 -30.78 41.86 -0.25
C GLY A 662 -31.11 40.41 0.12
N ARG A 663 -30.66 39.95 1.30
CA ARG A 663 -30.91 38.58 1.75
C ARG A 663 -32.40 38.35 2.02
N LEU A 664 -32.89 37.17 1.71
CA LEU A 664 -34.24 36.73 2.04
C LEU A 664 -34.42 36.68 3.57
N ASP A 665 -35.51 37.24 4.08
CA ASP A 665 -35.79 37.36 5.51
C ASP A 665 -37.12 36.69 5.91
N SER A 666 -37.47 36.76 7.19
CA SER A 666 -38.69 36.15 7.74
C SER A 666 -39.98 36.75 7.17
N GLN A 667 -39.98 38.03 6.77
CA GLN A 667 -41.17 38.68 6.21
C GLN A 667 -41.50 38.07 4.85
N HIS A 668 -40.50 37.94 3.96
CA HIS A 668 -40.68 37.32 2.65
C HIS A 668 -41.16 35.87 2.76
N VAL A 669 -40.61 35.10 3.71
CA VAL A 669 -41.05 33.71 3.98
C VAL A 669 -42.51 33.67 4.44
N THR A 670 -42.88 34.57 5.35
CA THR A 670 -44.24 34.65 5.92
C THR A 670 -45.26 35.01 4.85
N GLU A 671 -44.95 36.00 4.00
CA GLU A 671 -45.83 36.45 2.91
C GLU A 671 -46.08 35.31 1.90
N CYS A 672 -45.02 34.60 1.49
CA CYS A 672 -45.13 33.49 0.56
C CYS A 672 -45.93 32.31 1.15
N ALA A 673 -45.65 31.92 2.40
CA ALA A 673 -46.32 30.80 3.04
C ALA A 673 -47.79 31.09 3.37
N SER A 674 -48.12 32.31 3.82
CA SER A 674 -49.49 32.69 4.19
C SER A 674 -50.47 32.64 3.02
N ALA A 675 -49.98 32.85 1.79
CA ALA A 675 -50.79 32.80 0.58
C ALA A 675 -51.34 31.39 0.26
N LEU A 676 -50.76 30.33 0.82
CA LEU A 676 -51.08 28.93 0.49
C LEU A 676 -52.00 28.23 1.51
N GLY A 677 -52.17 28.78 2.72
CA GLY A 677 -52.88 28.08 3.80
C GLY A 677 -52.15 26.80 4.24
N ALA A 678 -52.85 25.70 4.50
CA ALA A 678 -52.22 24.46 4.93
C ALA A 678 -51.39 23.82 3.79
N ALA A 679 -50.06 23.80 3.93
CA ALA A 679 -49.13 23.31 2.91
C ALA A 679 -48.06 22.37 3.49
N GLU A 680 -47.52 21.51 2.63
CA GLU A 680 -46.28 20.80 2.89
C GLU A 680 -45.11 21.68 2.43
N VAL A 681 -44.16 21.96 3.31
CA VAL A 681 -43.04 22.86 3.02
C VAL A 681 -41.73 22.07 3.06
N VAL A 682 -40.97 22.13 1.97
CA VAL A 682 -39.62 21.56 1.89
C VAL A 682 -38.61 22.70 1.85
N VAL A 683 -37.69 22.69 2.81
CA VAL A 683 -36.64 23.72 2.95
C VAL A 683 -35.28 23.12 2.63
N CYS A 684 -34.52 23.76 1.74
CA CYS A 684 -33.16 23.32 1.40
C CYS A 684 -32.27 24.49 0.96
N GLY A 685 -31.22 24.77 1.73
CA GLY A 685 -30.25 25.84 1.49
C GLY A 685 -29.14 25.82 2.54
N PRO A 686 -28.30 26.87 2.61
CA PRO A 686 -27.27 26.99 3.65
C PRO A 686 -27.86 26.94 5.06
N GLY A 687 -27.11 26.44 6.05
CA GLY A 687 -27.61 26.25 7.42
C GLY A 687 -28.30 27.48 8.05
N ASP A 688 -27.77 28.69 7.86
CA ASP A 688 -28.39 29.93 8.35
C ASP A 688 -29.74 30.21 7.68
N PHE A 689 -29.85 29.96 6.38
CA PHE A 689 -31.10 30.07 5.62
C PHE A 689 -32.12 29.05 6.12
N ASN A 690 -31.73 27.78 6.25
CA ASN A 690 -32.61 26.73 6.75
C ASN A 690 -33.13 27.06 8.16
N ARG A 691 -32.23 27.47 9.08
CA ARG A 691 -32.62 27.87 10.44
C ARG A 691 -33.61 29.02 10.45
N MET A 692 -33.35 30.07 9.68
CA MET A 692 -34.24 31.23 9.58
C MET A 692 -35.63 30.85 9.04
N VAL A 693 -35.70 30.06 7.96
CA VAL A 693 -36.98 29.63 7.38
C VAL A 693 -37.74 28.75 8.36
N LEU A 694 -37.08 27.76 8.96
CA LEU A 694 -37.72 26.85 9.92
C LEU A 694 -38.21 27.59 11.16
N SER A 695 -37.42 28.52 11.73
CA SER A 695 -37.85 29.31 12.89
C SER A 695 -39.03 30.21 12.57
N THR A 696 -39.08 30.77 11.35
CA THR A 696 -40.19 31.62 10.90
C THR A 696 -41.48 30.82 10.78
N LEU A 697 -41.41 29.60 10.27
CA LEU A 697 -42.59 28.78 9.99
C LEU A 697 -43.05 27.89 11.15
N ALA A 698 -42.21 27.67 12.18
CA ALA A 698 -42.51 26.77 13.30
C ALA A 698 -43.80 27.11 14.07
N GLY A 699 -44.25 28.37 14.02
CA GLY A 699 -45.48 28.84 14.67
C GLY A 699 -46.70 28.95 13.75
N MET A 700 -46.60 28.60 12.46
CA MET A 700 -47.68 28.77 11.50
C MET A 700 -48.62 27.55 11.47
N PRO A 701 -49.94 27.74 11.71
CA PRO A 701 -50.90 26.64 11.70
C PRO A 701 -51.07 26.03 10.30
N GLY A 702 -51.12 24.69 10.23
CA GLY A 702 -51.36 23.96 8.99
C GLY A 702 -50.12 23.68 8.13
N MET A 703 -48.93 24.15 8.53
CA MET A 703 -47.67 23.89 7.83
C MET A 703 -47.02 22.60 8.30
N THR A 704 -46.72 21.68 7.37
CA THR A 704 -45.87 20.52 7.64
C THR A 704 -44.47 20.78 7.10
N LEU A 705 -43.52 21.05 7.99
CA LEU A 705 -42.15 21.38 7.63
C LEU A 705 -41.30 20.12 7.47
N ARG A 706 -40.61 20.01 6.35
CA ARG A 706 -39.54 19.03 6.11
C ARG A 706 -38.29 19.80 5.70
N ALA A 707 -37.20 19.62 6.43
CA ALA A 707 -35.91 20.16 6.05
C ALA A 707 -35.04 19.02 5.53
N ASP A 708 -34.45 19.21 4.37
CA ASP A 708 -33.34 18.38 3.93
C ASP A 708 -32.05 19.17 4.20
N SER A 709 -31.19 18.63 5.07
CA SER A 709 -29.94 19.26 5.45
C SER A 709 -28.79 18.36 5.03
N PHE A 710 -28.18 18.69 3.89
CA PHE A 710 -26.92 18.09 3.45
C PHE A 710 -25.71 18.56 4.28
N ASP A 711 -25.90 19.52 5.20
CA ASP A 711 -25.00 19.71 6.34
C ASP A 711 -25.11 18.43 7.18
N HIS A 712 -24.24 17.46 6.90
CA HIS A 712 -24.17 16.16 7.55
C HIS A 712 -24.21 16.34 9.09
N PRO A 713 -25.37 16.20 9.76
CA PRO A 713 -25.51 16.56 11.18
C PRO A 713 -24.85 15.54 12.12
N GLN A 714 -24.01 14.66 11.58
CA GLN A 714 -23.44 13.49 12.27
C GLN A 714 -21.93 13.41 12.10
N ARG A 715 -21.25 14.50 11.75
CA ARG A 715 -19.78 14.57 11.80
C ARG A 715 -19.25 14.74 13.22
N GLY A 716 -19.78 13.98 14.18
CA GLY A 716 -19.37 14.05 15.59
C GLY A 716 -20.51 14.04 16.60
N ALA A 717 -21.78 14.14 16.16
CA ALA A 717 -22.90 13.75 16.99
C ALA A 717 -23.04 12.22 16.88
N GLY A 718 -22.51 11.51 17.88
CA GLY A 718 -22.75 10.08 18.07
C GLY A 718 -24.24 9.70 18.14
N LEU A 719 -24.51 8.44 18.47
CA LEU A 719 -25.84 7.86 18.74
C LEU A 719 -26.81 8.82 19.46
N GLN A 720 -28.12 8.56 19.37
CA GLN A 720 -29.05 9.08 20.38
C GLN A 720 -28.63 8.53 21.76
N LEU A 721 -28.07 9.41 22.59
CA LEU A 721 -27.42 9.02 23.84
C LEU A 721 -28.46 8.90 24.95
N MET A 722 -28.41 7.79 25.70
CA MET A 722 -29.30 7.58 26.83
C MET A 722 -29.02 8.59 27.97
N PRO A 723 -30.04 9.28 28.49
CA PRO A 723 -29.89 10.14 29.66
C PRO A 723 -29.63 9.30 30.93
N GLY A 724 -28.95 9.90 31.92
CA GLY A 724 -28.69 9.29 33.24
C GLY A 724 -27.26 8.79 33.44
N GLY A 725 -26.95 8.45 34.70
CA GLY A 725 -25.62 7.99 35.12
C GLY A 725 -25.21 6.66 34.48
N TRP A 726 -23.91 6.38 34.47
CA TRP A 726 -23.34 5.19 33.81
C TRP A 726 -23.05 4.03 34.78
N ARG A 727 -22.93 4.30 36.09
CA ARG A 727 -22.50 3.30 37.08
C ARG A 727 -23.66 2.38 37.50
N LYS A 728 -23.51 1.07 37.26
CA LYS A 728 -24.34 0.04 37.90
C LYS A 728 -24.18 0.09 39.42
N LYS A 729 -25.31 0.03 40.14
CA LYS A 729 -25.34 -0.05 41.61
C LYS A 729 -24.62 -1.33 42.07
N ASP A 730 -23.79 -1.22 43.11
CA ASP A 730 -23.03 -2.33 43.71
C ASP A 730 -22.10 -3.10 42.74
N PHE A 731 -21.69 -2.46 41.64
CA PHE A 731 -20.81 -3.08 40.64
C PHE A 731 -19.43 -3.42 41.22
N LYS A 732 -19.04 -4.69 41.09
CA LYS A 732 -17.70 -5.19 41.39
C LYS A 732 -17.02 -5.58 40.08
N PRO A 733 -15.86 -4.99 39.74
CA PRO A 733 -15.14 -5.37 38.54
C PRO A 733 -14.70 -6.83 38.60
N ASP A 734 -14.87 -7.56 37.51
CA ASP A 734 -14.36 -8.90 37.30
C ASP A 734 -13.33 -8.88 36.18
N TYR A 735 -12.14 -9.39 36.46
CA TYR A 735 -11.00 -9.37 35.54
C TYR A 735 -10.56 -10.82 35.29
N PRO A 736 -11.11 -11.48 34.24
CA PRO A 736 -10.86 -12.90 33.97
C PRO A 736 -9.37 -13.24 33.78
N ALA A 737 -8.57 -12.31 33.25
CA ALA A 737 -7.13 -12.46 33.03
C ALA A 737 -6.25 -12.03 34.24
N GLY A 738 -6.86 -11.70 35.39
CA GLY A 738 -6.20 -11.11 36.54
C GLY A 738 -6.28 -9.57 36.57
N PRO A 739 -5.99 -8.94 37.72
CA PRO A 739 -6.21 -7.51 37.94
C PRO A 739 -5.26 -6.65 37.08
N PRO A 740 -5.72 -5.58 36.42
CA PRO A 740 -4.90 -4.80 35.50
C PRO A 740 -3.66 -4.21 36.18
N ILE A 741 -2.53 -4.22 35.45
CA ILE A 741 -1.24 -3.75 35.97
C ILE A 741 -1.27 -2.23 36.10
N PRO A 742 -1.05 -1.65 37.29
CA PRO A 742 -0.94 -0.19 37.44
C PRO A 742 0.25 0.36 36.66
N LEU A 743 0.12 1.58 36.11
CA LEU A 743 1.21 2.20 35.35
C LEU A 743 2.54 2.30 36.14
N LYS A 744 2.46 2.57 37.46
CA LYS A 744 3.62 2.66 38.36
C LYS A 744 4.09 1.30 38.92
N SER A 745 3.66 0.18 38.32
CA SER A 745 4.03 -1.15 38.78
C SER A 745 5.54 -1.40 38.69
N LYS A 746 6.08 -2.16 39.65
CA LYS A 746 7.47 -2.63 39.68
C LYS A 746 7.61 -4.12 39.33
N LEU A 747 6.56 -4.74 38.81
CA LEU A 747 6.60 -6.15 38.40
C LEU A 747 7.71 -6.38 37.36
N PRO A 748 8.44 -7.51 37.41
CA PRO A 748 9.42 -7.85 36.38
C PRO A 748 8.82 -7.83 34.97
N ALA A 749 9.63 -7.48 33.95
CA ALA A 749 9.16 -7.42 32.56
C ALA A 749 8.53 -8.75 32.08
N ALA A 750 9.12 -9.87 32.49
CA ALA A 750 8.61 -11.22 32.22
C ALA A 750 7.20 -11.47 32.78
N GLU A 751 6.88 -10.94 33.97
CA GLU A 751 5.55 -11.05 34.56
C GLU A 751 4.56 -10.11 33.88
N GLN A 752 5.00 -8.90 33.50
CA GLN A 752 4.19 -7.97 32.73
C GLN A 752 3.81 -8.55 31.36
N ALA A 753 4.77 -9.20 30.67
CA ALA A 753 4.53 -9.90 29.41
C ALA A 753 3.55 -11.07 29.58
N ALA A 754 3.74 -11.89 30.63
CA ALA A 754 2.87 -13.03 30.89
C ALA A 754 1.41 -12.59 31.15
N GLN A 755 1.22 -11.54 31.93
CA GLN A 755 -0.11 -11.03 32.20
C GLN A 755 -0.75 -10.36 30.97
N PHE A 756 0.04 -9.62 30.17
CA PHE A 756 -0.43 -9.08 28.89
C PHE A 756 -0.93 -10.18 27.95
N LEU A 757 -0.18 -11.28 27.81
CA LEU A 757 -0.56 -12.42 26.95
C LEU A 757 -1.82 -13.14 27.46
N ARG A 758 -2.03 -13.22 28.77
CA ARG A 758 -3.30 -13.72 29.35
C ARG A 758 -4.47 -12.79 29.04
N GLU A 759 -4.26 -11.46 29.11
CA GLU A 759 -5.29 -10.48 28.73
C GLU A 759 -5.61 -10.58 27.23
N PHE A 760 -4.58 -10.75 26.38
CA PHE A 760 -4.75 -10.97 24.95
C PHE A 760 -5.55 -12.23 24.66
N GLU A 761 -5.22 -13.39 25.25
CA GLU A 761 -5.96 -14.64 25.04
C GLU A 761 -7.40 -14.55 25.56
N ALA A 762 -7.62 -13.88 26.71
CA ALA A 762 -8.96 -13.71 27.27
C ALA A 762 -9.87 -12.83 26.38
N GLU A 763 -9.32 -11.80 25.75
CA GLU A 763 -10.09 -10.91 24.86
C GLU A 763 -10.11 -11.37 23.39
N CYS A 764 -9.18 -12.25 23.00
CA CYS A 764 -9.01 -12.77 21.64
C CYS A 764 -8.78 -14.30 21.66
N PRO A 765 -9.77 -15.10 22.12
CA PRO A 765 -9.57 -16.53 22.36
C PRO A 765 -9.25 -17.32 21.09
N GLY A 766 -8.37 -18.32 21.23
CA GLY A 766 -7.99 -19.24 20.16
C GLY A 766 -6.98 -18.68 19.16
N ARG A 767 -6.33 -17.55 19.48
CA ARG A 767 -5.31 -16.91 18.61
C ARG A 767 -3.90 -17.44 18.86
N CYS A 768 -3.61 -17.97 20.04
CA CYS A 768 -2.33 -18.58 20.35
C CYS A 768 -2.44 -19.65 21.45
N GLN A 769 -1.42 -20.51 21.57
CA GLN A 769 -1.25 -21.33 22.78
C GLN A 769 -0.58 -20.45 23.84
N VAL A 770 -1.37 -19.86 24.73
CA VAL A 770 -0.92 -18.80 25.65
C VAL A 770 0.29 -19.21 26.50
N ASN A 771 0.35 -20.45 26.97
CA ASN A 771 1.47 -20.91 27.80
C ASN A 771 2.79 -20.98 27.03
N ASP A 772 2.76 -21.50 25.81
CA ASP A 772 3.95 -21.59 24.94
C ASP A 772 4.42 -20.18 24.55
N ARG A 773 3.47 -19.30 24.24
CA ARG A 773 3.76 -17.91 23.89
C ARG A 773 4.37 -17.14 25.06
N ILE A 774 3.90 -17.39 26.29
CA ILE A 774 4.49 -16.83 27.52
C ILE A 774 5.94 -17.30 27.68
N GLN A 775 6.21 -18.60 27.52
CA GLN A 775 7.57 -19.13 27.65
C GLN A 775 8.52 -18.50 26.61
N GLN A 776 8.05 -18.35 25.37
CA GLN A 776 8.81 -17.68 24.32
C GLN A 776 9.13 -16.21 24.68
N ALA A 777 8.11 -15.43 25.09
CA ALA A 777 8.31 -14.03 25.48
C ALA A 777 9.28 -13.87 26.65
N GLN A 778 9.22 -14.77 27.63
CA GLN A 778 10.14 -14.78 28.77
C GLN A 778 11.58 -15.09 28.36
N HIS A 779 11.76 -16.03 27.42
CA HIS A 779 13.07 -16.36 26.87
C HIS A 779 13.68 -15.18 26.09
N GLU A 780 12.91 -14.56 25.18
CA GLU A 780 13.36 -13.39 24.41
C GLU A 780 13.71 -12.20 25.31
N LEU A 781 12.91 -11.95 26.35
CA LEU A 781 13.19 -10.91 27.35
C LEU A 781 14.49 -11.17 28.12
N ALA A 782 14.78 -12.44 28.45
CA ALA A 782 16.00 -12.81 29.16
C ALA A 782 17.25 -12.58 28.28
N GLU A 783 17.14 -12.86 26.97
CA GLU A 783 18.27 -12.72 26.03
C GLU A 783 18.50 -11.27 25.59
N THR A 784 17.44 -10.54 25.25
CA THR A 784 17.55 -9.26 24.52
C THR A 784 17.01 -8.05 25.28
N GLY A 785 16.32 -8.28 26.41
CA GLY A 785 15.64 -7.23 27.20
C GLY A 785 14.31 -6.76 26.61
N VAL A 786 13.92 -7.26 25.42
CA VAL A 786 12.64 -7.01 24.75
C VAL A 786 12.10 -8.35 24.22
N TRP A 787 10.83 -8.40 23.82
CA TRP A 787 10.29 -9.54 23.08
C TRP A 787 9.45 -9.07 21.92
N ASN A 788 9.43 -9.87 20.86
CA ASN A 788 8.79 -9.50 19.61
C ASN A 788 7.31 -9.82 19.64
N MET A 789 6.49 -8.83 20.01
CA MET A 789 5.04 -8.92 19.85
C MET A 789 4.67 -9.21 18.39
N THR A 790 3.72 -10.11 18.16
CA THR A 790 3.12 -10.28 16.83
C THR A 790 2.39 -8.99 16.43
N PRO A 791 2.11 -8.74 15.13
CA PRO A 791 1.31 -7.59 14.72
C PRO A 791 -0.08 -7.55 15.38
N GLU A 792 -0.68 -8.71 15.67
CA GLU A 792 -1.97 -8.80 16.37
C GLU A 792 -1.84 -8.39 17.84
N GLU A 793 -0.82 -8.89 18.54
CA GLU A 793 -0.50 -8.53 19.92
C GLU A 793 -0.18 -7.03 20.04
N LEU A 794 0.64 -6.49 19.12
CA LEU A 794 0.98 -5.06 19.11
C LEU A 794 -0.26 -4.19 18.86
N GLY A 795 -1.12 -4.61 17.94
CA GLY A 795 -2.36 -3.90 17.64
C GLY A 795 -3.32 -3.93 18.82
N PHE A 796 -3.38 -5.05 19.53
CA PHE A 796 -4.09 -5.17 20.80
C PHE A 796 -3.50 -4.23 21.87
N ALA A 797 -2.18 -4.24 22.07
CA ALA A 797 -1.50 -3.39 23.04
C ALA A 797 -1.78 -1.90 22.83
N ALA A 798 -1.68 -1.41 21.58
CA ALA A 798 -1.98 -0.02 21.24
C ALA A 798 -3.45 0.35 21.50
N ARG A 799 -4.39 -0.51 21.13
CA ARG A 799 -5.82 -0.31 21.37
C ARG A 799 -6.16 -0.26 22.86
N ILE A 800 -5.61 -1.18 23.64
CA ILE A 800 -5.81 -1.23 25.09
C ILE A 800 -5.15 -0.02 25.78
N ALA A 801 -3.99 0.43 25.30
CA ALA A 801 -3.37 1.66 25.79
C ALA A 801 -4.25 2.90 25.60
N TRP A 802 -4.97 2.98 24.47
CA TRP A 802 -5.99 4.03 24.27
C TRP A 802 -7.19 3.83 25.20
N ARG A 803 -7.73 2.61 25.32
CA ARG A 803 -8.81 2.27 26.28
C ARG A 803 -8.47 2.71 27.72
N ASN A 804 -7.20 2.52 28.10
CA ASN A 804 -6.67 2.83 29.43
C ASN A 804 -6.23 4.29 29.59
N ALA A 805 -6.27 5.11 28.52
CA ALA A 805 -5.79 6.48 28.56
C ALA A 805 -6.66 7.37 29.47
N GLU A 806 -6.20 7.60 30.69
CA GLU A 806 -6.94 8.28 31.76
C GLU A 806 -7.35 9.73 31.43
N ARG A 807 -6.71 10.34 30.43
CA ARG A 807 -6.89 11.73 30.00
C ARG A 807 -7.72 11.88 28.71
N CYS A 808 -8.10 10.77 28.07
CA CYS A 808 -8.79 10.80 26.78
C CYS A 808 -10.31 10.68 26.98
N VAL A 809 -11.05 11.70 26.54
CA VAL A 809 -12.52 11.66 26.52
C VAL A 809 -13.07 10.87 25.33
N GLY A 810 -12.37 10.85 24.20
CA GLY A 810 -12.78 10.15 22.96
C GLY A 810 -12.58 8.62 22.96
N ARG A 811 -12.70 7.96 24.13
CA ARG A 811 -12.37 6.53 24.27
C ARG A 811 -13.39 5.55 23.71
N LEU A 812 -14.59 5.99 23.36
CA LEU A 812 -15.59 5.14 22.70
C LEU A 812 -15.04 4.44 21.44
N TYR A 813 -14.06 5.06 20.80
CA TYR A 813 -13.50 4.67 19.50
C TYR A 813 -12.26 3.79 19.59
N TRP A 814 -11.88 3.35 20.78
CA TRP A 814 -10.59 2.69 21.03
C TRP A 814 -10.33 1.46 20.15
N LYS A 815 -11.38 0.72 19.78
CA LYS A 815 -11.29 -0.47 18.91
C LYS A 815 -10.96 -0.12 17.45
N GLY A 816 -11.28 1.09 17.01
CA GLY A 816 -11.10 1.56 15.63
C GLY A 816 -9.68 2.05 15.30
N LEU A 817 -8.74 1.98 16.25
CA LEU A 817 -7.36 2.42 16.01
C LEU A 817 -6.67 1.54 14.98
N HIS A 818 -6.25 2.15 13.87
CA HIS A 818 -5.49 1.47 12.83
C HIS A 818 -4.00 1.39 13.19
N LEU A 819 -3.47 0.18 13.36
CA LEU A 819 -2.03 -0.03 13.58
C LEU A 819 -1.28 -0.02 12.25
N ARG A 820 -0.24 0.83 12.18
CA ARG A 820 0.82 0.77 11.17
C ARG A 820 2.08 0.23 11.85
N ASP A 821 2.44 -1.01 11.57
CA ASP A 821 3.64 -1.64 12.11
C ASP A 821 4.86 -1.17 11.30
N CYS A 822 5.69 -0.34 11.94
CA CYS A 822 6.87 0.29 11.36
C CYS A 822 8.15 -0.15 12.09
N ARG A 823 8.10 -1.24 12.88
CA ARG A 823 9.22 -1.68 13.72
C ARG A 823 10.46 -2.09 12.92
N GLN A 824 10.26 -2.51 11.68
CA GLN A 824 11.31 -2.86 10.72
C GLN A 824 12.05 -1.65 10.13
N LEU A 825 11.53 -0.42 10.30
CA LEU A 825 12.14 0.77 9.70
C LEU A 825 13.22 1.33 10.63
N THR A 826 14.46 1.31 10.17
CA THR A 826 15.64 1.85 10.89
C THR A 826 16.15 3.16 10.27
N GLU A 827 15.97 3.34 8.96
CA GLU A 827 16.43 4.51 8.23
C GLU A 827 15.52 5.73 8.43
N PRO A 828 16.05 6.88 8.91
CA PRO A 828 15.23 8.07 9.20
C PRO A 828 14.39 8.55 8.01
N ALA A 829 14.88 8.43 6.78
CA ALA A 829 14.13 8.83 5.59
C ALA A 829 12.91 7.93 5.34
N LEU A 830 13.04 6.61 5.49
CA LEU A 830 11.92 5.68 5.39
C LEU A 830 10.92 5.86 6.53
N MET A 831 11.44 6.20 7.72
CA MET A 831 10.59 6.54 8.86
C MET A 831 9.78 7.81 8.60
N ALA A 832 10.39 8.87 8.05
CA ALA A 832 9.71 10.09 7.66
C ALA A 832 8.59 9.81 6.64
N GLU A 833 8.88 9.03 5.60
CA GLU A 833 7.87 8.65 4.61
C GLU A 833 6.70 7.86 5.25
N ALA A 834 7.00 6.95 6.18
CA ALA A 834 5.97 6.23 6.91
C ALA A 834 5.08 7.14 7.79
N LEU A 835 5.61 8.26 8.27
CA LEU A 835 4.88 9.30 8.99
C LEU A 835 4.08 10.21 8.04
N PHE A 836 4.58 10.51 6.86
CA PHE A 836 3.81 11.22 5.82
C PHE A 836 2.63 10.37 5.36
N ASP A 837 2.85 9.09 5.11
CA ASP A 837 1.77 8.14 4.85
C ASP A 837 0.78 8.00 6.01
N HIS A 838 1.23 8.15 7.25
CA HIS A 838 0.33 8.22 8.41
C HIS A 838 -0.59 9.44 8.29
N LEU A 839 -0.07 10.62 7.96
CA LEU A 839 -0.87 11.83 7.78
C LEU A 839 -1.85 11.71 6.59
N ARG A 840 -1.39 11.15 5.45
CA ARG A 840 -2.26 10.87 4.30
C ARG A 840 -3.37 9.90 4.66
N PHE A 841 -3.04 8.84 5.40
CA PHE A 841 -4.03 7.89 5.90
C PHE A 841 -5.02 8.59 6.83
N ALA A 842 -4.53 9.35 7.81
CA ALA A 842 -5.37 10.05 8.78
C ALA A 842 -6.31 11.07 8.11
N TRP A 843 -5.85 11.77 7.06
CA TRP A 843 -6.59 12.86 6.40
C TRP A 843 -7.92 12.44 5.78
N ASN A 844 -7.93 11.37 4.98
CA ASN A 844 -9.15 10.76 4.40
C ASN A 844 -10.17 11.78 3.83
N GLY A 845 -9.69 12.79 3.11
CA GLY A 845 -10.53 13.83 2.50
C GLY A 845 -11.37 14.63 3.52
N GLY A 846 -10.88 14.78 4.75
CA GLY A 846 -11.51 15.48 5.86
C GLY A 846 -12.22 14.56 6.87
N ASP A 847 -12.55 13.31 6.52
CA ASP A 847 -13.19 12.35 7.45
C ASP A 847 -12.14 11.57 8.24
N LEU A 848 -11.56 12.24 9.24
CA LEU A 848 -10.33 11.80 9.91
C LEU A 848 -10.40 10.36 10.47
N ARG A 849 -9.34 9.60 10.21
CA ARG A 849 -9.18 8.20 10.64
C ARG A 849 -8.19 8.10 11.79
N PRO A 850 -8.53 7.42 12.91
CA PRO A 850 -7.57 7.15 13.97
C PRO A 850 -6.51 6.15 13.52
N ALA A 851 -5.25 6.52 13.65
CA ALA A 851 -4.13 5.65 13.36
C ALA A 851 -3.04 5.77 14.42
N ILE A 852 -2.17 4.76 14.48
CA ILE A 852 -0.92 4.77 15.23
C ILE A 852 0.18 4.12 14.38
N SER A 853 1.33 4.77 14.27
CA SER A 853 2.53 4.18 13.68
C SER A 853 3.48 3.78 14.78
N VAL A 854 3.82 2.49 14.91
CA VAL A 854 4.70 2.01 15.96
C VAL A 854 6.05 1.63 15.39
N PHE A 855 7.11 2.29 15.85
CA PHE A 855 8.50 2.01 15.46
C PHE A 855 9.19 1.14 16.49
N SER A 856 10.41 0.68 16.17
CA SER A 856 11.17 -0.24 17.03
C SER A 856 11.30 0.31 18.47
N PRO A 857 11.15 -0.54 19.50
CA PRO A 857 11.45 -0.16 20.88
C PRO A 857 12.97 -0.02 21.11
N GLY A 858 13.79 -0.49 20.16
CA GLY A 858 15.23 -0.73 20.35
C GLY A 858 15.50 -2.07 21.03
N THR A 859 16.72 -2.24 21.49
CA THR A 859 17.17 -3.38 22.31
C THR A 859 17.67 -2.87 23.65
N ARG A 860 18.16 -3.77 24.52
CA ARG A 860 18.84 -3.37 25.77
C ARG A 860 19.96 -2.36 25.55
N ASP A 861 20.73 -2.54 24.48
CA ASP A 861 21.98 -1.81 24.25
C ASP A 861 21.82 -0.67 23.21
N VAL A 862 20.84 -0.77 22.31
CA VAL A 862 20.57 0.24 21.27
C VAL A 862 19.20 0.86 21.49
N PRO A 863 19.11 2.17 21.83
CA PRO A 863 17.82 2.80 22.08
C PRO A 863 17.00 2.90 20.78
N GLY A 864 15.68 2.71 20.90
CA GLY A 864 14.76 2.95 19.79
C GLY A 864 14.73 4.41 19.34
N PRO A 865 14.23 4.67 18.12
CA PRO A 865 14.10 6.01 17.57
C PRO A 865 13.25 6.95 18.41
N ARG A 866 13.46 8.26 18.20
CA ARG A 866 12.70 9.36 18.81
C ARG A 866 12.36 10.43 17.78
N LEU A 867 11.23 11.09 17.97
CA LEU A 867 10.88 12.33 17.26
C LEU A 867 11.06 13.50 18.23
N TRP A 868 11.58 14.62 17.72
CA TRP A 868 11.68 15.86 18.50
C TRP A 868 10.33 16.56 18.59
N ASN A 869 9.55 16.52 17.50
CA ASN A 869 8.26 17.19 17.42
C ASN A 869 7.27 16.60 18.43
N PRO A 870 6.53 17.43 19.19
CA PRO A 870 5.49 16.93 20.07
C PRO A 870 4.27 16.38 19.31
N GLN A 871 4.06 16.87 18.09
CA GLN A 871 3.01 16.45 17.18
C GLN A 871 3.57 16.40 15.75
N LEU A 872 3.03 15.54 14.89
CA LEU A 872 3.47 15.47 13.48
C LEU A 872 3.17 16.78 12.73
N LEU A 873 2.07 17.45 13.08
CA LEU A 873 1.74 18.79 12.62
C LEU A 873 1.77 19.73 13.83
N ARG A 874 2.63 20.73 13.78
CA ARG A 874 2.74 21.73 14.83
C ARG A 874 3.31 23.02 14.27
N TYR A 875 2.73 24.14 14.66
CA TYR A 875 3.27 25.44 14.30
C TYR A 875 4.50 25.79 15.13
N ALA A 876 5.46 26.46 14.51
CA ALA A 876 6.67 26.96 15.14
C ALA A 876 6.38 28.16 16.05
N GLY A 877 7.31 28.45 16.95
CA GLY A 877 7.30 29.63 17.81
C GLY A 877 8.60 30.41 17.72
N TYR A 878 8.48 31.74 17.61
CA TYR A 878 9.64 32.63 17.51
C TYR A 878 9.57 33.74 18.56
N ARG A 879 10.70 33.98 19.23
CA ARG A 879 10.92 35.21 19.99
C ARG A 879 11.82 36.12 19.16
N LEU A 880 11.25 37.17 18.57
CA LEU A 880 12.02 38.14 17.80
C LEU A 880 12.97 38.94 18.71
N ARG A 881 14.02 39.52 18.13
CA ARG A 881 14.95 40.42 18.84
C ARG A 881 14.27 41.60 19.53
N SER A 882 13.13 42.06 18.98
CA SER A 882 12.29 43.11 19.58
C SER A 882 11.55 42.67 20.85
N GLY A 883 11.61 41.38 21.21
CA GLY A 883 10.80 40.79 22.27
C GLY A 883 9.38 40.42 21.82
N LYS A 884 8.98 40.72 20.58
CA LYS A 884 7.69 40.28 20.03
C LYS A 884 7.67 38.76 19.89
N GLN A 885 6.59 38.14 20.35
CA GLN A 885 6.29 36.73 20.12
C GLN A 885 5.56 36.57 18.78
N MET A 886 5.98 35.58 17.98
CA MET A 886 5.30 35.15 16.76
C MET A 886 5.09 33.63 16.78
N GLY A 887 4.02 33.17 16.16
CA GLY A 887 3.65 31.75 16.21
C GLY A 887 3.38 31.25 17.62
N ASP A 888 3.56 29.94 17.86
CA ASP A 888 3.19 29.26 19.10
C ASP A 888 4.31 29.34 20.16
N PRO A 889 4.15 30.13 21.25
CA PRO A 889 5.18 30.28 22.28
C PRO A 889 5.58 28.97 22.95
N ALA A 890 4.68 27.98 23.03
CA ALA A 890 4.98 26.68 23.61
C ALA A 890 6.00 25.89 22.78
N GLN A 891 6.25 26.31 21.53
CA GLN A 891 7.20 25.64 20.62
C GLN A 891 8.52 26.40 20.47
N ASN A 892 8.71 27.56 21.12
CA ASN A 892 9.93 28.37 21.01
C ASN A 892 11.22 27.53 21.17
N ALA A 893 11.28 26.66 22.19
CA ALA A 893 12.46 25.85 22.48
C ALA A 893 12.76 24.84 21.34
N VAL A 894 11.76 24.09 20.88
CA VAL A 894 11.95 23.10 19.81
C VAL A 894 12.26 23.78 18.48
N THR A 895 11.57 24.88 18.17
CA THR A 895 11.84 25.71 16.99
C THR A 895 13.29 26.17 16.95
N GLU A 896 13.82 26.70 18.05
CA GLU A 896 15.21 27.14 18.13
C GLU A 896 16.19 25.98 17.85
N HIS A 897 15.91 24.78 18.37
CA HIS A 897 16.78 23.62 18.15
C HIS A 897 16.72 23.12 16.70
N ILE A 898 15.54 23.16 16.08
CA ILE A 898 15.35 22.81 14.66
C ILE A 898 16.05 23.83 13.75
N MET A 899 15.97 25.12 14.06
CA MET A 899 16.69 26.18 13.32
C MET A 899 18.21 25.99 13.39
N ARG A 900 18.76 25.54 14.54
CA ARG A 900 20.19 25.20 14.65
C ARG A 900 20.63 24.02 13.79
N LEU A 901 19.70 23.18 13.33
CA LEU A 901 19.98 22.11 12.36
C LEU A 901 19.97 22.62 10.90
N GLY A 902 19.73 23.92 10.68
CA GLY A 902 19.71 24.54 9.35
C GLY A 902 18.31 24.78 8.78
N TRP A 903 17.25 24.71 9.59
CA TRP A 903 15.91 25.10 9.14
C TRP A 903 15.75 26.61 9.02
N GLU A 904 15.26 27.07 7.87
CA GLU A 904 14.98 28.48 7.60
C GLU A 904 13.45 28.70 7.50
N PRO A 905 12.81 29.19 8.57
CA PRO A 905 11.37 29.43 8.57
C PRO A 905 10.97 30.64 7.73
N ALA A 906 9.73 30.65 7.21
CA ALA A 906 9.15 31.81 6.54
C ALA A 906 8.90 32.99 7.51
N GLY A 907 8.76 32.73 8.80
CA GLY A 907 8.59 33.73 9.84
C GLY A 907 7.14 34.21 9.96
N THR A 908 6.16 33.30 9.84
CA THR A 908 4.73 33.61 9.99
C THR A 908 4.15 33.09 11.32
N ASP A 909 2.92 33.48 11.65
CA ASP A 909 2.21 32.97 12.84
C ASP A 909 1.86 31.47 12.75
N PHE A 910 1.96 30.87 11.56
CA PHE A 910 1.48 29.51 11.29
C PHE A 910 2.45 28.73 10.38
N ASP A 911 3.75 28.84 10.65
CA ASP A 911 4.77 28.01 9.99
C ASP A 911 4.77 26.61 10.58
N LEU A 912 4.52 25.57 9.78
CA LEU A 912 4.62 24.18 10.24
C LEU A 912 6.09 23.78 10.44
N LEU A 913 6.38 23.14 11.58
CA LEU A 913 7.69 22.56 11.86
C LEU A 913 7.97 21.36 10.93
N PRO A 914 9.21 21.21 10.42
CA PRO A 914 9.65 19.98 9.78
C PRO A 914 9.78 18.87 10.82
N LEU A 915 9.71 17.61 10.39
CA LEU A 915 9.90 16.47 11.28
C LEU A 915 11.40 16.27 11.55
N VAL A 916 11.80 16.16 12.82
CA VAL A 916 13.16 15.79 13.19
C VAL A 916 13.18 14.43 13.89
N ILE A 917 13.68 13.44 13.15
CA ILE A 917 13.78 12.04 13.57
C ILE A 917 15.21 11.79 14.03
N GLN A 918 15.37 11.23 15.22
CA GLN A 918 16.65 10.84 15.78
C GLN A 918 16.70 9.33 15.99
N THR A 919 17.70 8.69 15.39
CA THR A 919 18.04 7.28 15.62
C THR A 919 19.41 7.19 16.30
N ALA A 920 19.72 6.02 16.89
CA ALA A 920 21.01 5.79 17.52
C ALA A 920 22.19 5.89 16.52
N GLU A 921 21.98 5.44 15.28
CA GLU A 921 23.00 5.40 14.23
C GLU A 921 23.19 6.76 13.54
N HIS A 922 22.10 7.41 13.17
CA HIS A 922 22.16 8.59 12.29
C HIS A 922 22.14 9.92 13.05
N GLY A 923 21.74 9.94 14.32
CA GLY A 923 21.46 11.19 15.03
C GLY A 923 20.23 11.91 14.45
N PRO A 924 20.03 13.22 14.72
CA PRO A 924 18.88 13.96 14.21
C PRO A 924 18.96 14.18 12.70
N ARG A 925 17.87 13.90 12.00
CA ARG A 925 17.66 14.17 10.57
C ARG A 925 16.33 14.90 10.39
N MET A 926 16.35 15.95 9.58
CA MET A 926 15.23 16.84 9.36
C MET A 926 14.55 16.56 8.02
N PHE A 927 13.21 16.56 8.02
CA PHE A 927 12.38 16.27 6.86
C PHE A 927 11.25 17.28 6.76
N GLU A 928 11.21 18.03 5.66
CA GLU A 928 10.11 18.94 5.35
C GLU A 928 8.82 18.15 5.08
N LEU A 929 7.69 18.66 5.58
CA LEU A 929 6.38 18.03 5.36
C LEU A 929 6.00 18.15 3.86
N PRO A 930 5.58 17.10 3.17
CA PRO A 930 5.03 17.23 1.81
C PRO A 930 3.77 18.12 1.79
N ALA A 931 3.48 18.80 0.66
CA ALA A 931 2.35 19.73 0.56
C ALA A 931 0.99 19.08 0.86
N ASP A 932 0.81 17.83 0.42
CA ASP A 932 -0.37 16.99 0.65
C ASP A 932 -0.50 16.49 2.10
N CYS A 933 0.54 16.63 2.92
CA CYS A 933 0.56 16.27 4.34
C CYS A 933 0.26 17.45 5.28
N ARG A 934 -0.11 18.63 4.73
CA ARG A 934 -0.32 19.87 5.50
C ARG A 934 -1.79 20.35 5.48
N PRO A 935 -2.80 19.51 5.78
CA PRO A 935 -4.18 19.97 5.75
C PRO A 935 -4.45 20.99 6.86
N GLU A 936 -4.86 22.20 6.47
CA GLU A 936 -5.19 23.31 7.37
C GLU A 936 -6.62 23.82 7.12
N VAL A 937 -7.29 24.23 8.19
CA VAL A 937 -8.62 24.84 8.15
C VAL A 937 -8.48 26.32 8.50
N ARG A 938 -8.80 27.19 7.55
CA ARG A 938 -8.90 28.63 7.78
C ARG A 938 -10.17 28.95 8.56
N LEU A 939 -10.02 29.71 9.64
CA LEU A 939 -11.10 30.04 10.56
C LEU A 939 -11.90 31.24 10.04
N SER A 940 -13.21 31.17 10.29
CA SER A 940 -14.20 32.17 9.94
C SER A 940 -15.42 32.01 10.85
N HIS A 941 -16.23 33.06 10.93
CA HIS A 941 -17.39 33.08 11.80
C HIS A 941 -18.63 33.51 10.99
N PRO A 942 -19.82 32.93 11.22
CA PRO A 942 -21.01 33.22 10.43
C PRO A 942 -21.46 34.69 10.49
N GLN A 943 -21.23 35.36 11.62
CA GLN A 943 -21.60 36.77 11.81
C GLN A 943 -20.40 37.74 11.90
N GLN A 944 -19.16 37.25 12.02
CA GLN A 944 -17.97 38.08 12.26
C GLN A 944 -17.00 37.98 11.08
N ASN A 945 -17.31 38.69 9.99
CA ASN A 945 -16.56 38.58 8.72
C ASN A 945 -15.07 38.95 8.86
N TRP A 946 -14.73 39.87 9.75
CA TRP A 946 -13.36 40.31 10.00
C TRP A 946 -12.44 39.16 10.47
N LEU A 947 -12.99 38.08 11.03
CA LEU A 947 -12.19 36.94 11.46
C LEU A 947 -11.50 36.25 10.27
N LEU A 948 -12.16 36.23 9.11
CA LEU A 948 -11.58 35.68 7.90
C LEU A 948 -10.37 36.51 7.43
N GLU A 949 -10.44 37.83 7.56
CA GLU A 949 -9.36 38.77 7.20
C GLU A 949 -8.13 38.62 8.11
N ARG A 950 -8.32 38.19 9.37
CA ARG A 950 -7.21 37.91 10.31
C ARG A 950 -6.36 36.69 9.90
N ASP A 951 -6.84 35.89 8.95
CA ASP A 951 -6.18 34.70 8.40
C ASP A 951 -5.74 33.69 9.48
N LEU A 952 -6.57 33.57 10.54
CA LEU A 952 -6.37 32.51 11.51
C LEU A 952 -6.62 31.15 10.86
N LYS A 953 -5.77 30.19 11.16
CA LYS A 953 -5.93 28.81 10.68
C LYS A 953 -5.43 27.82 11.72
N TRP A 954 -5.84 26.57 11.55
CA TRP A 954 -5.34 25.46 12.36
C TRP A 954 -5.19 24.20 11.52
N TYR A 955 -4.14 23.41 11.74
CA TYR A 955 -3.98 22.12 11.07
C TYR A 955 -5.09 21.16 11.50
N ALA A 956 -5.54 20.32 10.57
CA ALA A 956 -6.73 19.49 10.74
C ALA A 956 -6.48 18.24 11.61
N ILE A 957 -5.27 17.68 11.59
CA ILE A 957 -4.98 16.36 12.18
C ILE A 957 -4.23 16.52 13.51
N PRO A 958 -4.83 16.18 14.67
CA PRO A 958 -4.13 16.15 15.95
C PRO A 958 -3.33 14.84 16.11
N ALA A 959 -2.12 14.81 15.55
CA ALA A 959 -1.24 13.64 15.61
C ALA A 959 -0.16 13.81 16.69
N VAL A 960 -0.39 13.25 17.88
CA VAL A 960 0.53 13.25 19.03
C VAL A 960 1.75 12.38 18.72
N ALA A 961 2.96 12.85 19.05
CA ALA A 961 4.20 12.18 18.70
C ALA A 961 5.29 12.15 19.80
N ASP A 962 5.09 12.85 20.92
CA ASP A 962 6.02 12.85 22.07
C ASP A 962 5.72 11.78 23.15
N MET A 963 4.67 11.00 22.97
CA MET A 963 4.32 9.90 23.87
C MET A 963 5.04 8.60 23.50
N ALA A 964 5.12 7.68 24.45
CA ALA A 964 5.61 6.31 24.28
C ALA A 964 4.52 5.30 24.65
N LEU A 965 4.58 4.09 24.09
CA LEU A 965 3.73 2.96 24.48
C LEU A 965 4.49 2.06 25.46
N ASP A 966 3.99 1.96 26.70
CA ASP A 966 4.43 1.00 27.72
C ASP A 966 3.56 -0.26 27.60
N ALA A 967 4.14 -1.35 27.08
CA ALA A 967 3.41 -2.59 26.85
C ALA A 967 4.32 -3.81 26.96
N GLY A 968 3.81 -4.91 27.52
CA GLY A 968 4.53 -6.18 27.59
C GLY A 968 5.88 -6.13 28.32
N GLY A 969 6.08 -5.18 29.22
CA GLY A 969 7.32 -5.05 30.00
C GLY A 969 8.41 -4.17 29.39
N PHE A 970 8.17 -3.52 28.24
CA PHE A 970 9.13 -2.59 27.61
C PHE A 970 8.44 -1.39 26.94
N MET A 971 9.23 -0.43 26.45
CA MET A 971 8.76 0.89 25.97
C MET A 971 9.02 1.09 24.48
N TYR A 972 7.97 1.38 23.70
CA TYR A 972 8.10 1.88 22.33
C TYR A 972 8.10 3.41 22.34
N ARG A 973 9.23 4.03 22.00
CA ARG A 973 9.46 5.46 22.22
C ARG A 973 9.04 6.38 21.08
N LEU A 974 8.79 5.81 19.90
CA LEU A 974 8.26 6.54 18.75
C LEU A 974 7.00 5.85 18.28
N ILE A 975 5.86 6.42 18.66
CA ILE A 975 4.53 5.86 18.42
C ILE A 975 3.50 6.92 18.01
N PRO A 976 3.74 7.74 16.98
CA PRO A 976 2.81 8.81 16.68
C PRO A 976 1.41 8.28 16.36
N PHE A 977 0.39 8.91 16.95
CA PHE A 977 -1.01 8.54 16.79
C PHE A 977 -1.91 9.75 16.69
N ASN A 978 -3.06 9.57 16.02
CA ASN A 978 -4.05 10.61 15.85
C ASN A 978 -5.47 10.12 16.15
N GLY A 979 -6.32 11.09 16.48
CA GLY A 979 -7.77 10.98 16.36
C GLY A 979 -8.29 12.13 15.50
N TRP A 980 -9.29 12.83 16.01
CA TRP A 980 -9.76 14.12 15.50
C TRP A 980 -9.90 15.10 16.67
N TYR A 981 -9.97 16.39 16.36
CA TYR A 981 -10.03 17.41 17.39
C TYR A 981 -11.35 17.41 18.14
N LEU A 982 -11.29 17.76 19.42
CA LEU A 982 -12.38 18.41 20.12
C LEU A 982 -12.29 19.93 19.95
N ASN A 983 -13.42 20.60 19.71
CA ASN A 983 -13.43 22.05 19.45
C ASN A 983 -12.75 22.89 20.54
N THR A 984 -12.84 22.46 21.81
CA THR A 984 -12.17 23.10 22.95
C THR A 984 -10.65 23.05 22.89
N GLU A 985 -10.05 22.03 22.25
CA GLU A 985 -8.59 21.95 22.11
C GLU A 985 -8.06 23.10 21.27
N ILE A 986 -8.77 23.48 20.22
CA ILE A 986 -8.40 24.59 19.35
C ILE A 986 -8.80 25.92 20.00
N ALA A 987 -10.09 26.13 20.26
CA ALA A 987 -10.62 27.42 20.71
C ALA A 987 -10.16 27.79 22.12
N ALA A 988 -10.32 26.90 23.09
CA ALA A 988 -10.09 27.21 24.50
C ALA A 988 -8.65 27.00 24.97
N ARG A 989 -7.84 26.20 24.25
CA ARG A 989 -6.45 25.91 24.64
C ARG A 989 -5.46 26.53 23.68
N ASN A 990 -5.48 26.12 22.41
CA ASN A 990 -4.46 26.53 21.45
C ASN A 990 -4.50 28.02 21.15
N LEU A 991 -5.70 28.58 20.91
CA LEU A 991 -5.83 29.97 20.48
C LEU A 991 -5.86 30.98 21.62
N THR A 992 -6.14 30.55 22.86
CA THR A 992 -6.51 31.46 23.95
C THR A 992 -5.73 31.29 25.24
N ASP A 993 -5.06 30.15 25.49
CA ASP A 993 -4.16 30.03 26.64
C ASP A 993 -3.08 31.13 26.57
N THR A 994 -2.73 31.74 27.71
CA THR A 994 -1.79 32.87 27.79
C THR A 994 -0.36 32.50 27.42
N ASN A 995 -0.01 31.22 27.52
CA ASN A 995 1.27 30.66 27.07
C ASN A 995 1.19 30.05 25.65
N ARG A 996 0.10 30.33 24.92
CA ARG A 996 -0.13 29.95 23.52
C ARG A 996 -0.41 31.22 22.69
N TYR A 997 -1.37 31.22 21.78
CA TYR A 997 -1.62 32.40 20.92
C TYR A 997 -2.29 33.57 21.66
N ASN A 998 -2.91 33.35 22.82
CA ASN A 998 -3.46 34.40 23.69
C ASN A 998 -4.37 35.42 22.96
N LEU A 999 -5.28 34.95 22.09
CA LEU A 999 -6.05 35.83 21.21
C LEU A 999 -7.24 36.54 21.88
N LEU A 1000 -7.64 36.16 23.10
CA LEU A 1000 -8.86 36.71 23.74
C LEU A 1000 -8.91 38.25 23.75
N PRO A 1001 -7.85 38.99 24.16
CA PRO A 1001 -7.91 40.46 24.17
C PRO A 1001 -8.13 41.05 22.78
N GLU A 1002 -7.41 40.55 21.78
CA GLU A 1002 -7.53 41.00 20.38
C GLU A 1002 -8.95 40.75 19.85
N LEU A 1003 -9.51 39.57 20.11
CA LEU A 1003 -10.87 39.23 19.69
C LEU A 1003 -11.91 40.12 20.37
N ALA A 1004 -11.75 40.41 21.66
CA ALA A 1004 -12.67 41.26 22.42
C ALA A 1004 -12.71 42.70 21.90
N GLU A 1005 -11.54 43.28 21.60
CA GLU A 1005 -11.43 44.60 20.98
C GLU A 1005 -12.11 44.64 19.62
N ARG A 1006 -11.87 43.62 18.77
CA ARG A 1006 -12.50 43.51 17.45
C ARG A 1006 -14.02 43.31 17.52
N MET A 1007 -14.51 42.67 18.57
CA MET A 1007 -15.94 42.51 18.86
C MET A 1007 -16.57 43.77 19.48
N GLY A 1008 -15.78 44.80 19.81
CA GLY A 1008 -16.27 46.01 20.47
C GLY A 1008 -16.72 45.77 21.92
N LEU A 1009 -16.13 44.77 22.60
CA LEU A 1009 -16.43 44.47 24.00
C LEU A 1009 -15.66 45.40 24.94
N ASP A 1010 -16.28 45.74 26.07
CA ASP A 1010 -15.59 46.46 27.16
C ASP A 1010 -14.66 45.50 27.92
N ILE A 1011 -13.36 45.63 27.66
CA ILE A 1011 -12.29 44.83 28.31
C ILE A 1011 -11.76 45.46 29.61
N SER A 1012 -12.32 46.60 30.06
CA SER A 1012 -11.83 47.31 31.24
C SER A 1012 -12.14 46.59 32.56
N SER A 1013 -13.11 45.68 32.56
CA SER A 1013 -13.54 44.94 33.75
C SER A 1013 -13.87 43.50 33.43
N GLU A 1014 -13.42 42.57 34.28
CA GLU A 1014 -13.82 41.15 34.22
C GLU A 1014 -15.33 40.94 34.34
N ARG A 1015 -16.04 41.88 34.99
CA ARG A 1015 -17.48 41.78 35.23
C ARG A 1015 -18.32 41.85 33.95
N THR A 1016 -17.75 42.34 32.84
CA THR A 1016 -18.43 42.38 31.54
C THR A 1016 -18.47 41.02 30.86
N LEU A 1017 -17.74 40.03 31.41
CA LEU A 1017 -17.61 38.67 30.88
C LEU A 1017 -17.06 38.66 29.46
N TRP A 1018 -16.18 39.62 29.15
CA TRP A 1018 -15.62 39.76 27.80
C TRP A 1018 -14.85 38.51 27.37
N ARG A 1019 -14.11 37.86 28.29
CA ARG A 1019 -13.39 36.61 28.00
C ARG A 1019 -14.35 35.49 27.60
N ASP A 1020 -15.42 35.29 28.35
CA ASP A 1020 -16.43 34.26 28.09
C ASP A 1020 -17.12 34.48 26.74
N ARG A 1021 -17.47 35.73 26.43
CA ARG A 1021 -18.10 36.11 25.16
C ARG A 1021 -17.16 35.91 23.97
N SER A 1022 -15.92 36.35 24.08
CA SER A 1022 -14.91 36.13 23.04
C SER A 1022 -14.58 34.65 22.85
N MET A 1023 -14.53 33.89 23.94
CA MET A 1023 -14.33 32.44 23.91
C MET A 1023 -15.47 31.75 23.17
N LEU A 1024 -16.72 32.06 23.51
CA LEU A 1024 -17.90 31.49 22.86
C LEU A 1024 -17.90 31.76 21.35
N MET A 1025 -17.64 33.00 20.93
CA MET A 1025 -17.52 33.37 19.52
C MET A 1025 -16.44 32.52 18.82
N LEU A 1026 -15.29 32.30 19.47
CA LEU A 1026 -14.23 31.48 18.88
C LEU A 1026 -14.60 29.99 18.78
N HIS A 1027 -15.34 29.44 19.73
CA HIS A 1027 -15.88 28.07 19.64
C HIS A 1027 -16.82 27.92 18.45
N GLU A 1028 -17.72 28.88 18.24
CA GLU A 1028 -18.62 28.93 17.10
C GLU A 1028 -17.84 29.02 15.79
N ALA A 1029 -16.81 29.87 15.73
CA ALA A 1029 -15.93 30.00 14.57
C ALA A 1029 -15.21 28.69 14.22
N VAL A 1030 -14.66 28.00 15.22
CA VAL A 1030 -13.93 26.73 15.01
C VAL A 1030 -14.87 25.66 14.46
N LEU A 1031 -16.02 25.42 15.12
CA LEU A 1031 -16.99 24.43 14.66
C LEU A 1031 -17.49 24.75 13.24
N HIS A 1032 -17.95 25.99 13.02
CA HIS A 1032 -18.42 26.45 11.72
C HIS A 1032 -17.38 26.24 10.60
N SER A 1033 -16.12 26.55 10.89
CA SER A 1033 -15.05 26.48 9.89
C SER A 1033 -14.71 25.04 9.52
N PHE A 1034 -14.66 24.14 10.50
CA PHE A 1034 -14.40 22.72 10.26
C PHE A 1034 -15.56 22.05 9.52
N ASP A 1035 -16.80 22.35 9.91
CA ASP A 1035 -17.99 21.85 9.21
C ASP A 1035 -18.02 22.29 7.74
N ARG A 1036 -17.78 23.58 7.50
CA ARG A 1036 -17.71 24.16 6.15
C ARG A 1036 -16.55 23.58 5.34
N ALA A 1037 -15.42 23.30 5.97
CA ALA A 1037 -14.25 22.72 5.30
C ALA A 1037 -14.39 21.22 5.01
N GLY A 1038 -15.45 20.56 5.47
CA GLY A 1038 -15.58 19.11 5.27
C GLY A 1038 -14.75 18.28 6.26
N VAL A 1039 -14.22 18.88 7.32
CA VAL A 1039 -13.24 18.27 8.23
C VAL A 1039 -13.90 17.85 9.54
N LYS A 1040 -13.65 16.60 9.95
CA LYS A 1040 -14.18 16.01 11.16
C LYS A 1040 -13.67 16.71 12.42
N ILE A 1041 -14.59 17.13 13.27
CA ILE A 1041 -14.33 17.71 14.60
C ILE A 1041 -15.47 17.31 15.55
N ALA A 1042 -15.18 17.10 16.83
CA ALA A 1042 -16.20 16.85 17.84
C ALA A 1042 -16.52 18.12 18.63
N ASP A 1043 -17.77 18.26 19.06
CA ASP A 1043 -18.15 19.23 20.09
C ASP A 1043 -18.05 18.61 21.50
N HIS A 1044 -17.81 19.45 22.49
CA HIS A 1044 -17.55 19.04 23.87
C HIS A 1044 -18.77 18.56 24.64
N HIS A 1045 -19.99 18.85 24.19
CA HIS A 1045 -21.19 18.29 24.82
C HIS A 1045 -21.43 16.87 24.35
N SER A 1046 -21.40 16.62 23.04
CA SER A 1046 -21.63 15.28 22.48
C SER A 1046 -20.59 14.26 22.94
N VAL A 1047 -19.29 14.63 22.91
CA VAL A 1047 -18.22 13.70 23.32
C VAL A 1047 -18.32 13.28 24.79
N CYS A 1048 -18.87 14.14 25.65
CA CYS A 1048 -19.08 13.82 27.06
C CYS A 1048 -20.09 12.67 27.22
N HIS A 1049 -21.17 12.69 26.44
CA HIS A 1049 -22.13 11.60 26.43
C HIS A 1049 -21.57 10.32 25.81
N GLU A 1050 -20.80 10.43 24.72
CA GLU A 1050 -20.10 9.29 24.11
C GLU A 1050 -19.15 8.61 25.11
N PHE A 1051 -18.50 9.41 25.96
CA PHE A 1051 -17.64 8.88 27.01
C PHE A 1051 -18.44 8.10 28.08
N LEU A 1052 -19.65 8.54 28.44
CA LEU A 1052 -20.52 7.77 29.33
C LEU A 1052 -20.93 6.45 28.69
N GLU A 1053 -21.18 6.43 27.38
CA GLU A 1053 -21.51 5.21 26.64
C GLU A 1053 -20.33 4.24 26.62
N PHE A 1054 -19.11 4.73 26.41
CA PHE A 1054 -17.89 3.93 26.61
C PHE A 1054 -17.87 3.29 28.00
N CYS A 1055 -18.23 4.05 29.04
CA CYS A 1055 -18.24 3.54 30.39
C CYS A 1055 -19.28 2.45 30.62
N ARG A 1056 -20.48 2.58 30.04
CA ARG A 1056 -21.52 1.54 30.07
C ARG A 1056 -21.06 0.27 29.35
N ASN A 1057 -20.43 0.42 28.19
CA ASN A 1057 -19.88 -0.70 27.41
C ASN A 1057 -18.84 -1.48 28.21
N GLU A 1058 -17.94 -0.79 28.92
CA GLU A 1058 -16.94 -1.45 29.77
C GLU A 1058 -17.58 -2.16 30.97
N GLN A 1059 -18.59 -1.56 31.61
CA GLN A 1059 -19.34 -2.21 32.69
C GLN A 1059 -20.22 -3.38 32.24
N ALA A 1060 -20.62 -3.42 30.96
CA ALA A 1060 -21.36 -4.55 30.40
C ALA A 1060 -20.52 -5.83 30.38
N VAL A 1061 -19.19 -5.68 30.26
CA VAL A 1061 -18.22 -6.78 30.19
C VAL A 1061 -17.35 -6.88 31.45
N GLY A 1062 -17.85 -6.39 32.59
CA GLY A 1062 -17.23 -6.59 33.90
C GLY A 1062 -16.11 -5.63 34.27
N ARG A 1063 -15.80 -4.60 33.46
CA ARG A 1063 -14.72 -3.64 33.74
C ARG A 1063 -15.23 -2.31 34.28
N GLU A 1064 -14.40 -1.62 35.07
CA GLU A 1064 -14.67 -0.25 35.52
C GLU A 1064 -13.64 0.72 34.96
N PRO A 1065 -14.05 1.67 34.09
CA PRO A 1065 -13.17 2.74 33.62
C PRO A 1065 -12.60 3.57 34.76
N LYS A 1066 -11.31 3.89 34.64
CA LYS A 1066 -10.58 4.82 35.52
C LYS A 1066 -10.09 6.00 34.70
N SER A 1067 -10.11 7.19 35.29
CA SER A 1067 -9.89 8.44 34.54
C SER A 1067 -9.57 9.61 35.45
N LYS A 1068 -8.90 10.61 34.86
CA LYS A 1068 -8.55 11.85 35.52
C LYS A 1068 -9.61 12.91 35.21
N TRP A 1069 -10.49 13.15 36.18
CA TRP A 1069 -11.67 14.02 36.02
C TRP A 1069 -11.35 15.38 35.39
N MET A 1070 -10.29 16.05 35.85
CA MET A 1070 -9.86 17.36 35.35
C MET A 1070 -9.47 17.39 33.85
N TRP A 1071 -9.17 16.23 33.25
CA TRP A 1071 -8.87 16.12 31.82
C TRP A 1071 -10.09 15.73 30.99
N LEU A 1072 -11.07 15.05 31.59
CA LEU A 1072 -12.29 14.65 30.91
C LEU A 1072 -13.30 15.80 30.79
N VAL A 1073 -13.41 16.60 31.85
CA VAL A 1073 -14.33 17.72 31.88
C VAL A 1073 -13.80 18.82 30.95
N PRO A 1074 -14.60 19.30 29.99
CA PRO A 1074 -14.16 20.33 29.07
C PRO A 1074 -13.77 21.63 29.79
N PRO A 1075 -12.76 22.38 29.28
CA PRO A 1075 -12.27 23.61 29.89
C PRO A 1075 -13.23 24.80 29.75
N PHE A 1076 -14.32 24.66 28.98
CA PHE A 1076 -15.36 25.65 28.77
C PHE A 1076 -16.72 25.01 28.98
N SER A 1077 -17.69 25.74 29.54
CA SER A 1077 -19.04 25.25 29.86
C SER A 1077 -19.06 23.97 30.70
N SER A 1078 -18.06 23.76 31.57
CA SER A 1078 -17.82 22.51 32.29
C SER A 1078 -19.06 21.98 33.01
N ALA A 1079 -19.71 22.82 33.83
CA ALA A 1079 -20.87 22.46 34.64
C ALA A 1079 -22.13 22.12 33.81
N ALA A 1080 -22.18 22.54 32.54
CA ALA A 1080 -23.25 22.21 31.60
C ALA A 1080 -23.02 20.85 30.91
N THR A 1081 -21.91 20.16 31.20
CA THR A 1081 -21.63 18.82 30.64
C THR A 1081 -21.96 17.71 31.63
N VAL A 1082 -22.38 16.57 31.11
CA VAL A 1082 -22.73 15.40 31.94
C VAL A 1082 -21.57 14.85 32.76
N LEU A 1083 -20.32 15.07 32.34
CA LEU A 1083 -19.14 14.56 33.06
C LEU A 1083 -18.81 15.37 34.32
N TYR A 1084 -19.29 16.61 34.44
CA TYR A 1084 -19.02 17.42 35.63
C TYR A 1084 -19.57 16.78 36.91
N GLN A 1085 -20.73 16.13 36.82
CA GLN A 1085 -21.40 15.50 37.95
C GLN A 1085 -20.88 14.08 38.25
N GLU A 1086 -19.99 13.54 37.40
CA GLU A 1086 -19.58 12.14 37.44
C GLU A 1086 -18.17 11.99 38.04
N PRO A 1087 -18.01 11.50 39.28
CA PRO A 1087 -16.68 11.33 39.87
C PRO A 1087 -15.97 10.12 39.24
N PHE A 1088 -14.71 10.32 38.82
CA PHE A 1088 -13.83 9.25 38.34
C PHE A 1088 -12.65 9.03 39.29
N ARG A 1089 -12.23 7.77 39.43
CA ARG A 1089 -11.00 7.43 40.17
C ARG A 1089 -9.81 7.59 39.25
N ASP A 1090 -8.85 8.43 39.66
CA ASP A 1090 -7.62 8.72 38.91
C ASP A 1090 -6.61 7.56 39.07
N ARG A 1091 -6.58 6.65 38.09
CA ARG A 1091 -5.67 5.50 38.08
C ARG A 1091 -5.39 5.05 36.64
N ALA A 1092 -4.11 5.06 36.25
CA ALA A 1092 -3.64 4.51 34.99
C ALA A 1092 -3.24 3.03 35.11
N PHE A 1093 -3.44 2.29 34.02
CA PHE A 1093 -3.06 0.89 33.86
C PHE A 1093 -2.23 0.68 32.59
N LYS A 1094 -1.44 -0.40 32.57
CA LYS A 1094 -0.72 -0.88 31.38
C LYS A 1094 -1.59 -1.88 30.61
N PRO A 1095 -1.44 -2.00 29.26
CA PRO A 1095 -0.68 -1.13 28.36
C PRO A 1095 -1.09 0.35 28.45
N ALA A 1096 -0.15 1.27 28.24
CA ALA A 1096 -0.37 2.71 28.46
C ALA A 1096 0.40 3.62 27.50
N TYR A 1097 -0.21 4.74 27.12
CA TYR A 1097 0.53 5.86 26.53
C TYR A 1097 1.12 6.75 27.63
N CYS A 1098 2.44 6.96 27.56
CA CYS A 1098 3.23 7.61 28.59
C CYS A 1098 3.95 8.84 28.03
N MET A 1099 4.00 9.94 28.80
CA MET A 1099 4.79 11.11 28.42
C MET A 1099 6.29 10.80 28.49
N GLN A 1100 7.07 11.43 27.61
CA GLN A 1100 8.52 11.35 27.61
C GLN A 1100 9.13 12.73 27.79
N LYS A 1101 10.37 12.79 28.30
CA LYS A 1101 11.13 14.03 28.30
C LYS A 1101 11.53 14.41 26.86
N PRO A 1102 11.53 15.71 26.50
CA PRO A 1102 12.03 16.16 25.21
C PRO A 1102 13.45 15.66 24.94
N VAL A 1103 13.76 15.38 23.67
CA VAL A 1103 15.04 14.76 23.30
C VAL A 1103 16.21 15.69 23.60
N TRP A 1104 16.05 16.99 23.33
CA TRP A 1104 17.10 17.99 23.52
C TRP A 1104 17.42 18.33 24.99
N GLU A 1105 16.52 18.07 25.94
CA GLU A 1105 16.84 18.26 27.36
C GLU A 1105 17.92 17.28 27.85
N SER A 1106 18.05 16.12 27.22
CA SER A 1106 19.11 15.16 27.55
C SER A 1106 20.50 15.58 27.03
N LEU A 1107 20.55 16.42 25.97
CA LEU A 1107 21.79 16.94 25.38
C LEU A 1107 22.43 18.06 26.22
N ALA A 1108 21.63 18.80 26.99
CA ALA A 1108 22.15 19.86 27.86
C ALA A 1108 22.97 19.32 29.04
N ASN A 1109 22.70 18.09 29.49
CA ASN A 1109 23.42 17.46 30.60
C ASN A 1109 24.76 16.83 30.20
N THR A 1110 24.99 16.54 28.92
CA THR A 1110 26.30 16.08 28.43
C THR A 1110 27.27 17.22 28.14
N ALA A 1111 26.78 18.45 27.96
CA ALA A 1111 27.60 19.65 27.81
C ALA A 1111 28.09 20.27 29.14
N GLN A 1112 27.68 19.70 30.28
CA GLN A 1112 28.14 20.09 31.62
C GLN A 1112 28.92 18.95 32.31
N SER A 1113 30.06 18.58 31.71
CA SER A 1113 31.20 17.98 32.42
C SER A 1113 32.46 18.73 31.98
N PRO A 1114 33.34 19.14 32.91
CA PRO A 1114 34.03 20.42 32.83
C PRO A 1114 35.23 20.41 31.88
N ARG A 1115 35.54 21.62 31.37
CA ARG A 1115 36.86 21.95 30.84
C ARG A 1115 37.96 21.39 31.75
N GLN A 1116 38.72 20.43 31.22
CA GLN A 1116 40.17 20.27 31.43
C GLN A 1116 40.80 19.92 30.09
#